data_AF-A0A1C6B726-F1
#
_entry.id   AF-A0A1C6B726-F1
#
_cell.length_a   1.000
_cell.length_b   1.000
_cell.length_c   1.000
_cell.angle_alpha   90.00
_cell.angle_beta   90.00
_cell.angle_gamma   90.00
#
_symmetry.space_group_name_H-M   'P 1'
#
loop_
_entity.id
_entity.type
_entity.pdbx_description
1 polymer ?
#
loop_
_entity_poly.entity_id
_entity_poly.type
_entity_poly.pdbx_seq_one_letter_code
_entity_poly.pdbx_strand_id
1 'polypeptide(L)'
;MKKNMRRLLSAALAAVMVTGMCFTASAFTYPSAYWKLHSAWDEAVAAKSPEQVISVAQQTYDLLMPLGLGEDVCYNLEPKAGRASWACEMKGDIDGAILWLERQRTFASWLDQNIRSYKDTLLNVDARMAYLKAAQNVTIYAQSDDSASPYAVGPKTGTWYGTPADSSTTGGSASLIYVTFGDSYSVDYWIDYYMDCSPAFREAANGGVIEFAWNFSPEGTAGAQAVLSADSYIEESLRALGSLDATVLLRVGAEMNNWSDCDPATYIQAFRKVADAASRYSNIQMVFSPDNISNRNRTIADFYPGDQYVDWVGMSTYHNTNYAGYSGTSSYSFDYTGYGNDAYYGLGIYDHDPMVTIKPIIDLAVSHNKPVMVSECGFAYRNSSGTDLTSFAVEQLNWFYSYINMVYPQVKAVFYFNADPDSGFKYMLNGNSSVSSTYQNAIRNNGAYLDEVDGSATGWETLDKTALSAGDSTLKLASYVSFPGKKTNTVKYYVDDKLVHTSTQAPYYYELDLAALGGGSHTVKAEASGGQFSRSSKTYTLNVPGTSTQPADPTPGTQQPSAWAAELIADAKDKKLITDRTEGLYQDQITRLQFAELAVNLIEEATGKEITPSTQSFTDTSDPMVLKAVAAGVTSGKGEGIFAPSDKITRQEICVMLNKVIEYVDQANDSTTLTDTSTQVDASRFNDVDQIADWAKPAVAKLTNNGLMSGKGDGVAPVANTTVEEAIILIRALYDKF
;
A
#
# COMPACT_ATOMS: atom_id res chain seq x y z
N MET A 1 70.37 -41.99 43.77
CA MET A 1 69.29 -42.40 42.86
C MET A 1 68.81 -41.19 42.08
N LYS A 2 68.81 -41.15 40.75
CA LYS A 2 69.67 -41.78 39.75
C LYS A 2 69.47 -40.92 38.49
N LYS A 3 70.55 -40.64 37.76
CA LYS A 3 70.60 -39.91 36.47
C LYS A 3 69.52 -40.40 35.46
N ASN A 4 69.06 -41.63 35.64
CA ASN A 4 67.98 -42.28 34.88
C ASN A 4 66.60 -41.62 35.08
N MET A 5 66.30 -41.07 36.26
CA MET A 5 65.01 -40.41 36.52
C MET A 5 64.91 -39.04 35.83
N ARG A 6 66.04 -38.31 35.72
CA ARG A 6 66.11 -37.08 34.91
C ARG A 6 66.02 -37.36 33.41
N ARG A 7 66.61 -38.45 32.91
CA ARG A 7 66.46 -38.86 31.50
C ARG A 7 65.04 -39.33 31.17
N LEU A 8 64.36 -40.02 32.10
CA LEU A 8 62.94 -40.40 31.94
C LEU A 8 62.01 -39.18 32.01
N LEU A 9 62.27 -38.21 32.89
CA LEU A 9 61.49 -36.96 32.93
C LEU A 9 61.74 -36.08 31.71
N SER A 10 62.96 -36.00 31.19
CA SER A 10 63.23 -35.26 29.94
C SER A 10 62.68 -35.97 28.70
N ALA A 11 62.68 -37.31 28.67
CA ALA A 11 62.05 -38.07 27.60
C ALA A 11 60.51 -38.02 27.67
N ALA A 12 59.93 -38.01 28.88
CA ALA A 12 58.49 -37.84 29.08
C ALA A 12 58.05 -36.40 28.78
N LEU A 13 58.85 -35.38 29.11
CA LEU A 13 58.55 -33.98 28.78
C LEU A 13 58.74 -33.69 27.28
N ALA A 14 59.72 -34.33 26.62
CA ALA A 14 59.87 -34.27 25.17
C ALA A 14 58.75 -35.06 24.45
N ALA A 15 58.33 -36.21 24.98
CA ALA A 15 57.19 -36.94 24.43
C ALA A 15 55.89 -36.15 24.63
N VAL A 16 55.66 -35.53 25.78
CA VAL A 16 54.48 -34.67 26.05
C VAL A 16 54.50 -33.36 25.25
N MET A 17 55.68 -32.79 24.97
CA MET A 17 55.78 -31.64 24.05
C MET A 17 55.61 -32.04 22.58
N VAL A 18 56.04 -33.25 22.16
CA VAL A 18 55.85 -33.74 20.79
C VAL A 18 54.42 -34.26 20.56
N THR A 19 53.75 -34.84 21.57
CA THR A 19 52.33 -35.22 21.48
C THR A 19 51.38 -34.07 21.75
N GLY A 20 51.78 -33.05 22.54
CA GLY A 20 51.01 -31.83 22.77
C GLY A 20 51.07 -30.81 21.61
N MET A 21 52.00 -31.00 20.66
CA MET A 21 52.08 -30.24 19.41
C MET A 21 51.41 -30.95 18.22
N CYS A 22 50.74 -32.08 18.46
CA CYS A 22 49.84 -32.69 17.49
C CYS A 22 48.39 -32.24 17.77
N PHE A 23 48.18 -30.94 17.99
CA PHE A 23 46.94 -30.37 17.45
C PHE A 23 47.11 -30.47 15.95
N THR A 24 46.31 -31.31 15.30
CA THR A 24 46.07 -31.16 13.87
C THR A 24 45.38 -29.81 13.68
N ALA A 25 46.15 -28.72 13.73
CA ALA A 25 45.79 -27.51 13.04
C ALA A 25 45.66 -27.96 11.59
N SER A 26 44.41 -28.12 11.13
CA SER A 26 44.17 -28.05 9.70
C SER A 26 44.59 -26.64 9.32
N ALA A 27 45.84 -26.48 8.89
CA ALA A 27 46.33 -25.22 8.35
C ALA A 27 45.65 -25.08 7.01
N PHE A 28 44.43 -24.54 7.03
CA PHE A 28 43.70 -24.21 5.82
C PHE A 28 44.65 -23.45 4.91
N THR A 29 44.96 -24.06 3.77
CA THR A 29 45.96 -23.52 2.86
C THR A 29 45.22 -22.73 1.81
N TYR A 30 45.24 -21.40 1.98
CA TYR A 30 44.69 -20.50 0.98
C TYR A 30 45.33 -20.75 -0.40
N PRO A 31 44.55 -20.72 -1.50
CA PRO A 31 45.10 -20.78 -2.85
C PRO A 31 46.19 -19.72 -3.03
N SER A 32 47.27 -20.02 -3.76
CA SER A 32 48.39 -19.08 -3.93
C SER A 32 47.96 -17.72 -4.50
N ALA A 33 46.91 -17.71 -5.32
CA ALA A 33 46.30 -16.49 -5.88
C ALA A 33 45.70 -15.56 -4.80
N TYR A 34 45.30 -16.08 -3.64
CA TYR A 34 44.69 -15.31 -2.55
C TYR A 34 45.66 -14.25 -2.01
N TRP A 35 46.95 -14.56 -1.91
CA TRP A 35 47.93 -13.63 -1.32
C TRP A 35 48.08 -12.34 -2.11
N LYS A 36 47.92 -12.38 -3.44
CA LYS A 36 47.87 -11.17 -4.27
C LYS A 36 46.62 -10.35 -3.99
N LEU A 37 45.48 -11.00 -3.80
CA LEU A 37 44.21 -10.33 -3.46
C LEU A 37 44.23 -9.76 -2.04
N HIS A 38 44.92 -10.42 -1.11
CA HIS A 38 45.13 -9.89 0.24
C HIS A 38 45.91 -8.57 0.22
N SER A 39 47.03 -8.50 -0.50
CA SER A 39 47.76 -7.23 -0.66
C SER A 39 46.94 -6.18 -1.40
N ALA A 40 46.23 -6.56 -2.47
CA ALA A 40 45.35 -5.64 -3.20
C ALA A 40 44.21 -5.09 -2.33
N TRP A 41 43.72 -5.87 -1.36
CA TRP A 41 42.73 -5.43 -0.38
C TRP A 41 43.29 -4.34 0.52
N ASP A 42 44.48 -4.56 1.08
CA ASP A 42 45.14 -3.59 1.95
C ASP A 42 45.44 -2.28 1.20
N GLU A 43 45.90 -2.38 -0.06
CA GLU A 43 46.09 -1.22 -0.94
C GLU A 43 44.78 -0.47 -1.21
N ALA A 44 43.69 -1.18 -1.52
CA ALA A 44 42.38 -0.59 -1.77
C ALA A 44 41.82 0.15 -0.54
N VAL A 45 42.00 -0.44 0.65
CA VAL A 45 41.59 0.17 1.93
C VAL A 45 42.46 1.38 2.26
N ALA A 46 43.78 1.27 2.10
CA ALA A 46 44.70 2.40 2.33
C ALA A 46 44.44 3.57 1.37
N ALA A 47 44.10 3.27 0.11
CA ALA A 47 43.71 4.26 -0.90
C ALA A 47 42.30 4.83 -0.67
N LYS A 48 41.52 4.25 0.25
CA LYS A 48 40.12 4.61 0.51
C LYS A 48 39.24 4.60 -0.74
N SER A 49 39.46 3.62 -1.64
CA SER A 49 38.72 3.52 -2.90
C SER A 49 37.56 2.52 -2.79
N PRO A 50 36.29 2.98 -2.82
CA PRO A 50 35.13 2.09 -2.87
C PRO A 50 35.17 1.13 -4.07
N GLU A 51 35.60 1.61 -5.24
CA GLU A 51 35.71 0.81 -6.47
C GLU A 51 36.67 -0.36 -6.32
N GLN A 52 37.87 -0.10 -5.80
CA GLN A 52 38.89 -1.13 -5.60
C GLN A 52 38.45 -2.13 -4.52
N VAL A 53 37.83 -1.65 -3.44
CA VAL A 53 37.27 -2.52 -2.39
C VAL A 53 36.24 -3.49 -2.96
N ILE A 54 35.27 -3.00 -3.73
CA ILE A 54 34.22 -3.86 -4.33
C ILE A 54 34.84 -4.88 -5.29
N SER A 55 35.78 -4.42 -6.14
CA SER A 55 36.44 -5.28 -7.12
C SER A 55 37.28 -6.38 -6.48
N VAL A 56 38.08 -6.06 -5.46
CA VAL A 56 38.92 -7.04 -4.76
C VAL A 56 38.07 -7.98 -3.89
N ALA A 57 37.00 -7.48 -3.27
CA ALA A 57 36.03 -8.32 -2.57
C ALA A 57 35.42 -9.35 -3.50
N GLN A 58 34.99 -8.94 -4.71
CA GLN A 58 34.41 -9.85 -5.70
C GLN A 58 35.41 -10.94 -6.12
N GLN A 59 36.64 -10.56 -6.46
CA GLN A 59 37.69 -11.52 -6.83
C GLN A 59 38.02 -12.50 -5.69
N THR A 60 38.00 -12.02 -4.44
CA THR A 60 38.27 -12.86 -3.26
C THR A 60 37.09 -13.80 -2.98
N TYR A 61 35.85 -13.32 -3.12
CA TYR A 61 34.65 -14.15 -3.04
C TYR A 61 34.68 -15.27 -4.08
N ASP A 62 34.93 -14.95 -5.35
CA ASP A 62 34.98 -15.93 -6.44
C ASP A 62 36.09 -16.97 -6.26
N LEU A 63 37.21 -16.58 -5.64
CA LEU A 63 38.33 -17.47 -5.35
C LEU A 63 38.04 -18.42 -4.17
N LEU A 64 37.43 -17.91 -3.09
CA LEU A 64 37.32 -18.64 -1.83
C LEU A 64 36.00 -19.40 -1.69
N MET A 65 34.90 -18.90 -2.23
CA MET A 65 33.59 -19.56 -2.12
C MET A 65 33.55 -21.01 -2.64
N PRO A 66 34.24 -21.37 -3.75
CA PRO A 66 34.28 -22.76 -4.22
C PRO A 66 34.90 -23.75 -3.22
N LEU A 67 35.63 -23.27 -2.20
CA LEU A 67 36.20 -24.10 -1.14
C LEU A 67 35.17 -24.51 -0.08
N GLY A 68 33.94 -23.97 -0.15
CA GLY A 68 32.87 -24.21 0.80
C GLY A 68 32.90 -23.27 2.01
N LEU A 69 31.80 -23.26 2.77
CA LEU A 69 31.76 -22.52 4.04
C LEU A 69 32.61 -23.27 5.08
N GLY A 70 33.51 -22.53 5.72
CA GLY A 70 34.40 -22.99 6.78
C GLY A 70 34.95 -21.82 7.56
N GLU A 71 35.65 -22.09 8.67
CA GLU A 71 36.17 -21.06 9.57
C GLU A 71 37.01 -20.01 8.83
N ASP A 72 38.02 -20.44 8.07
CA ASP A 72 38.90 -19.56 7.31
C ASP A 72 38.16 -18.76 6.23
N VAL A 73 37.31 -19.41 5.43
CA VAL A 73 36.56 -18.75 4.36
C VAL A 73 35.62 -17.69 4.94
N CYS A 74 34.89 -18.02 6.01
CA CYS A 74 33.93 -17.10 6.62
C CYS A 74 34.65 -15.93 7.32
N TYR A 75 35.69 -16.18 8.11
CA TYR A 75 36.49 -15.10 8.72
C TYR A 75 37.11 -14.17 7.68
N ASN A 76 37.43 -14.69 6.50
CA ASN A 76 37.98 -13.89 5.42
C ASN A 76 36.94 -12.99 4.74
N LEU A 77 35.80 -13.60 4.38
CA LEU A 77 34.80 -12.98 3.52
C LEU A 77 33.78 -12.15 4.28
N GLU A 78 33.47 -12.45 5.55
CA GLU A 78 32.51 -11.68 6.36
C GLU A 78 32.85 -10.19 6.42
N PRO A 79 34.04 -9.77 6.91
CA PRO A 79 34.36 -8.35 7.01
C PRO A 79 34.54 -7.68 5.64
N LYS A 80 35.00 -8.44 4.62
CA LYS A 80 35.13 -7.92 3.26
C LYS A 80 33.77 -7.66 2.62
N ALA A 81 32.80 -8.55 2.84
CA ALA A 81 31.45 -8.40 2.36
C ALA A 81 30.76 -7.19 3.02
N GLY A 82 30.90 -7.01 4.34
CA GLY A 82 30.38 -5.82 5.02
C GLY A 82 30.99 -4.51 4.50
N ARG A 83 32.30 -4.51 4.25
CA ARG A 83 33.00 -3.35 3.70
C ARG A 83 32.65 -3.06 2.24
N ALA A 84 32.46 -4.09 1.42
CA ALA A 84 32.00 -3.96 0.04
C ALA A 84 30.55 -3.46 -0.02
N SER A 85 29.68 -3.92 0.88
CA SER A 85 28.31 -3.41 1.03
C SER A 85 28.30 -1.91 1.34
N TRP A 86 29.11 -1.48 2.33
CA TRP A 86 29.24 -0.05 2.65
C TRP A 86 29.77 0.78 1.47
N ALA A 87 30.77 0.25 0.76
CA ALA A 87 31.31 0.90 -0.44
C ALA A 87 30.25 1.05 -1.55
N CYS A 88 29.39 0.06 -1.76
CA CYS A 88 28.25 0.16 -2.69
C CYS A 88 27.24 1.22 -2.24
N GLU A 89 26.87 1.26 -0.95
CA GLU A 89 25.92 2.25 -0.42
C GLU A 89 26.45 3.68 -0.53
N MET A 90 27.74 3.91 -0.24
CA MET A 90 28.42 5.20 -0.46
C MET A 90 28.36 5.65 -1.92
N LYS A 91 28.40 4.71 -2.86
CA LYS A 91 28.32 4.97 -4.30
C LYS A 91 26.90 5.15 -4.82
N GLY A 92 25.88 4.88 -4.00
CA GLY A 92 24.48 4.90 -4.42
C GLY A 92 24.01 3.61 -5.08
N ASP A 93 24.84 2.57 -5.07
CA ASP A 93 24.53 1.25 -5.60
C ASP A 93 23.80 0.42 -4.54
N ILE A 94 22.49 0.65 -4.39
CA ILE A 94 21.66 -0.06 -3.40
C ILE A 94 21.64 -1.57 -3.67
N ASP A 95 21.57 -2.00 -4.93
CA ASP A 95 21.46 -3.41 -5.27
C ASP A 95 22.77 -4.16 -4.96
N GLY A 96 23.91 -3.54 -5.27
CA GLY A 96 25.21 -4.05 -4.83
C GLY A 96 25.37 -4.05 -3.31
N ALA A 97 24.86 -3.02 -2.63
CA ALA A 97 24.91 -2.94 -1.17
C ALA A 97 24.12 -4.08 -0.51
N ILE A 98 22.92 -4.38 -1.02
CA ILE A 98 22.07 -5.52 -0.60
C ILE A 98 22.79 -6.83 -0.86
N LEU A 99 23.27 -7.06 -2.09
CA LEU A 99 23.96 -8.31 -2.46
C LEU A 99 25.14 -8.63 -1.53
N TRP A 100 26.00 -7.64 -1.27
CA TRP A 100 27.14 -7.82 -0.39
C TRP A 100 26.74 -8.00 1.07
N LEU A 101 25.66 -7.36 1.51
CA LEU A 101 25.15 -7.49 2.86
C LEU A 101 24.51 -8.88 3.09
N GLU A 102 23.84 -9.46 2.09
CA GLU A 102 23.33 -10.84 2.13
C GLU A 102 24.47 -11.86 2.23
N ARG A 103 25.57 -11.61 1.51
CA ARG A 103 26.80 -12.40 1.63
C ARG A 103 27.39 -12.29 3.03
N GLN A 104 27.53 -11.08 3.57
CA GLN A 104 27.98 -10.87 4.95
C GLN A 104 27.11 -11.64 5.94
N ARG A 105 25.78 -11.51 5.82
CA ARG A 105 24.81 -12.22 6.67
C ARG A 105 25.03 -13.73 6.65
N THR A 106 25.27 -14.30 5.47
CA THR A 106 25.54 -15.74 5.29
C THR A 106 26.78 -16.17 6.08
N PHE A 107 27.88 -15.43 5.96
CA PHE A 107 29.12 -15.76 6.67
C PHE A 107 29.00 -15.53 8.19
N ALA A 108 28.39 -14.42 8.60
CA ALA A 108 28.14 -14.13 10.01
C ALA A 108 27.23 -15.19 10.65
N SER A 109 26.20 -15.67 9.94
CA SER A 109 25.32 -16.74 10.42
C SER A 109 26.07 -18.05 10.61
N TRP A 110 26.95 -18.41 9.67
CA TRP A 110 27.77 -19.62 9.80
C TRP A 110 28.73 -19.50 11.00
N LEU A 111 29.37 -18.35 11.18
CA LEU A 111 30.27 -18.11 12.31
C LEU A 111 29.54 -18.15 13.66
N ASP A 112 28.35 -17.55 13.76
CA ASP A 112 27.48 -17.57 14.95
C ASP A 112 27.15 -19.00 15.38
N GLN A 113 26.81 -19.85 14.42
CA GLN A 113 26.37 -21.22 14.66
C GLN A 113 27.51 -22.19 14.97
N ASN A 114 28.71 -21.97 14.40
CA ASN A 114 29.77 -22.98 14.39
C ASN A 114 31.01 -22.60 15.21
N ILE A 115 31.28 -21.31 15.44
CA ILE A 115 32.56 -20.86 16.00
C ILE A 115 32.36 -20.01 17.26
N ARG A 116 31.70 -18.86 17.16
CA ARG A 116 31.45 -17.94 18.27
C ARG A 116 30.30 -16.99 17.93
N SER A 117 29.73 -16.34 18.94
CA SER A 117 28.63 -15.38 18.75
C SER A 117 28.98 -14.27 17.72
N TYR A 118 28.10 -14.12 16.74
CA TYR A 118 28.02 -13.02 15.76
C TYR A 118 26.66 -12.33 15.83
N LYS A 119 25.87 -12.54 16.90
CA LYS A 119 24.53 -11.99 17.08
C LYS A 119 24.43 -10.48 16.84
N ASP A 120 25.33 -9.68 17.42
CA ASP A 120 25.31 -8.22 17.21
C ASP A 120 25.57 -7.83 15.75
N THR A 121 26.47 -8.55 15.07
CA THR A 121 26.70 -8.37 13.64
C THR A 121 25.43 -8.69 12.85
N LEU A 122 24.75 -9.79 13.17
CA LEU A 122 23.50 -10.18 12.51
C LEU A 122 22.39 -9.15 12.73
N LEU A 123 22.24 -8.63 13.95
CA LEU A 123 21.28 -7.55 14.25
C LEU A 123 21.56 -6.30 13.41
N ASN A 124 22.82 -5.87 13.35
CA ASN A 124 23.23 -4.68 12.59
C ASN A 124 23.08 -4.90 11.07
N VAL A 125 23.40 -6.10 10.59
CA VAL A 125 23.24 -6.50 9.18
C VAL A 125 21.76 -6.52 8.78
N ASP A 126 20.90 -7.11 9.61
CA ASP A 126 19.47 -7.23 9.35
C ASP A 126 18.77 -5.86 9.40
N ALA A 127 19.17 -4.99 10.35
CA ALA A 127 18.68 -3.61 10.39
C ALA A 127 19.09 -2.81 9.14
N ARG A 128 20.37 -2.83 8.75
CA ARG A 128 20.81 -2.16 7.50
C ARG A 128 20.11 -2.72 6.26
N MET A 129 19.89 -4.03 6.23
CA MET A 129 19.18 -4.68 5.14
C MET A 129 17.75 -4.14 4.99
N ALA A 130 17.06 -3.87 6.10
CA ALA A 130 15.71 -3.31 6.07
C ALA A 130 15.69 -1.91 5.41
N TYR A 131 16.62 -1.03 5.79
CA TYR A 131 16.75 0.30 5.17
C TYR A 131 17.10 0.22 3.68
N LEU A 132 18.05 -0.63 3.29
CA LEU A 132 18.43 -0.77 1.89
C LEU A 132 17.29 -1.34 1.03
N LYS A 133 16.51 -2.29 1.57
CA LYS A 133 15.32 -2.82 0.89
C LYS A 133 14.19 -1.80 0.78
N ALA A 134 14.00 -0.95 1.79
CA ALA A 134 13.09 0.18 1.71
C ALA A 134 13.55 1.18 0.63
N ALA A 135 14.85 1.49 0.60
CA ALA A 135 15.47 2.37 -0.40
C ALA A 135 15.39 1.84 -1.83
N GLN A 136 15.27 0.52 -2.02
CA GLN A 136 15.23 -0.11 -3.34
C GLN A 136 13.95 0.25 -4.11
N ASN A 137 12.86 0.61 -3.42
CA ASN A 137 11.55 0.81 -4.00
C ASN A 137 11.06 2.25 -3.82
N VAL A 138 10.61 2.86 -4.92
CA VAL A 138 9.77 4.06 -4.87
C VAL A 138 8.33 3.62 -5.04
N THR A 139 7.48 3.89 -4.04
CA THR A 139 6.08 3.46 -4.06
C THR A 139 5.19 4.68 -4.20
N ILE A 140 4.27 4.66 -5.17
CA ILE A 140 3.26 5.69 -5.34
C ILE A 140 1.99 5.21 -4.66
N TYR A 141 1.49 6.03 -3.74
CA TYR A 141 0.21 5.86 -3.09
C TYR A 141 -0.78 6.86 -3.67
N ALA A 142 -2.04 6.46 -3.73
CA ALA A 142 -3.15 7.33 -4.05
C ALA A 142 -4.08 7.43 -2.85
N GLN A 143 -4.61 8.62 -2.61
CA GLN A 143 -5.71 8.80 -1.69
C GLN A 143 -6.93 8.15 -2.32
N SER A 144 -7.62 7.31 -1.55
CA SER A 144 -8.75 6.52 -2.03
C SER A 144 -9.95 6.71 -1.11
N ASP A 145 -11.12 6.29 -1.60
CA ASP A 145 -12.26 6.04 -0.72
C ASP A 145 -11.85 4.95 0.27
N ASP A 146 -12.07 5.22 1.55
CA ASP A 146 -11.43 4.44 2.59
C ASP A 146 -11.97 3.00 2.64
N SER A 147 -11.04 2.05 2.58
CA SER A 147 -11.36 0.63 2.69
C SER A 147 -11.69 0.28 4.14
N ALA A 148 -12.81 -0.41 4.35
CA ALA A 148 -13.17 -0.89 5.68
C ALA A 148 -12.01 -1.69 6.30
N SER A 149 -11.67 -1.35 7.54
CA SER A 149 -10.70 -2.05 8.37
C SER A 149 -11.06 -3.54 8.45
N PRO A 150 -10.12 -4.45 8.16
CA PRO A 150 -10.38 -5.89 8.21
C PRO A 150 -10.36 -6.45 9.65
N TYR A 151 -10.01 -5.62 10.63
CA TYR A 151 -9.83 -6.03 12.02
C TYR A 151 -11.16 -6.06 12.77
N ALA A 152 -11.28 -6.99 13.72
CA ALA A 152 -12.47 -7.12 14.55
C ALA A 152 -12.66 -5.97 15.56
N VAL A 153 -11.59 -5.23 15.83
CA VAL A 153 -11.53 -4.11 16.78
C VAL A 153 -10.93 -2.88 16.10
N GLY A 154 -11.17 -1.71 16.72
CA GLY A 154 -10.71 -0.43 16.20
C GLY A 154 -11.69 0.25 15.26
N PRO A 155 -11.29 1.39 14.67
CA PRO A 155 -12.13 2.12 13.75
C PRO A 155 -12.42 1.28 12.50
N LYS A 156 -13.66 1.40 12.00
CA LYS A 156 -14.06 0.78 10.73
C LYS A 156 -13.33 1.39 9.55
N THR A 157 -12.91 2.63 9.65
CA THR A 157 -12.28 3.45 8.60
C THR A 157 -11.27 4.39 9.26
N GLY A 158 -10.14 4.68 8.61
CA GLY A 158 -9.18 5.67 9.07
C GLY A 158 -8.37 5.23 10.29
N THR A 159 -7.93 6.21 11.07
CA THR A 159 -7.03 6.05 12.20
C THR A 159 -7.46 7.00 13.32
N TRP A 160 -7.74 6.47 14.51
CA TRP A 160 -7.94 7.31 15.69
C TRP A 160 -6.67 8.05 16.06
N TYR A 161 -6.78 9.25 16.62
CA TYR A 161 -5.62 9.96 17.13
C TYR A 161 -5.93 10.73 18.41
N GLY A 162 -4.92 10.89 19.26
CA GLY A 162 -5.10 11.46 20.58
C GLY A 162 -3.82 11.96 21.23
N THR A 163 -3.99 12.59 22.39
CA THR A 163 -2.91 13.07 23.26
C THR A 163 -3.22 12.75 24.73
N PRO A 164 -2.23 12.85 25.65
CA PRO A 164 -2.46 12.78 27.09
C PRO A 164 -3.57 13.73 27.57
N ALA A 165 -4.40 13.26 28.51
CA ALA A 165 -5.56 13.97 29.04
C ALA A 165 -5.22 15.28 29.77
N ASP A 166 -4.02 15.40 30.31
CA ASP A 166 -3.50 16.60 30.99
C ASP A 166 -2.97 17.66 30.02
N SER A 167 -2.96 17.36 28.71
CA SER A 167 -2.45 18.29 27.71
C SER A 167 -3.44 19.41 27.36
N SER A 168 -2.92 20.60 27.09
CA SER A 168 -3.75 21.80 26.85
C SER A 168 -4.27 21.94 25.42
N THR A 169 -4.04 20.96 24.55
CA THR A 169 -4.45 20.99 23.14
C THR A 169 -5.76 20.22 22.96
N THR A 170 -6.69 20.82 22.23
CA THR A 170 -7.98 20.24 21.88
C THR A 170 -7.93 19.66 20.46
N GLY A 171 -8.48 18.46 20.26
CA GLY A 171 -8.62 17.80 18.96
C GLY A 171 -8.21 16.32 19.01
N GLY A 172 -8.87 15.48 18.23
CA GLY A 172 -8.65 14.03 18.19
C GLY A 172 -9.82 13.23 18.78
N SER A 173 -9.94 12.00 18.31
CA SER A 173 -10.98 11.03 18.69
C SER A 173 -10.64 10.22 19.96
N ALA A 174 -9.46 10.42 20.54
CA ALA A 174 -8.98 9.61 21.65
C ALA A 174 -8.20 10.41 22.72
N SER A 175 -8.19 9.91 23.95
CA SER A 175 -7.42 10.47 25.07
C SER A 175 -6.56 9.41 25.75
N LEU A 176 -5.37 9.79 26.23
CA LEU A 176 -4.43 8.90 26.92
C LEU A 176 -4.28 9.29 28.40
N ILE A 177 -4.35 8.31 29.30
CA ILE A 177 -4.01 8.49 30.72
C ILE A 177 -2.97 7.47 31.18
N TYR A 178 -2.10 7.90 32.09
CA TYR A 178 -1.06 7.07 32.70
C TYR A 178 -1.40 6.78 34.15
N VAL A 179 -1.42 5.50 34.51
CA VAL A 179 -1.62 5.06 35.89
C VAL A 179 -0.55 4.04 36.24
N THR A 180 0.09 4.22 37.39
CA THR A 180 1.07 3.26 37.88
C THR A 180 0.34 2.09 38.55
N PHE A 181 0.67 0.87 38.16
CA PHE A 181 0.05 -0.32 38.71
C PHE A 181 0.31 -0.43 40.22
N GLY A 182 -0.77 -0.50 40.98
CA GLY A 182 -0.72 -0.64 42.44
C GLY A 182 -0.23 0.63 43.14
N ASP A 183 -0.41 1.80 42.53
CA ASP A 183 -0.17 3.07 43.23
C ASP A 183 -1.13 3.28 44.43
N SER A 184 -0.94 4.38 45.16
CA SER A 184 -1.70 4.65 46.39
C SER A 184 -3.19 4.99 46.16
N TYR A 185 -3.63 5.14 44.92
CA TYR A 185 -4.98 5.50 44.54
C TYR A 185 -5.66 4.35 43.76
N SER A 186 -7.00 4.28 43.85
CA SER A 186 -7.76 3.35 43.01
C SER A 186 -7.86 3.87 41.58
N VAL A 187 -8.17 2.99 40.63
CA VAL A 187 -8.44 3.42 39.25
C VAL A 187 -9.73 4.26 39.18
N ASP A 188 -10.72 3.99 40.03
CA ASP A 188 -11.90 4.86 40.19
C ASP A 188 -11.49 6.30 40.55
N TYR A 189 -10.55 6.48 41.49
CA TYR A 189 -10.05 7.82 41.84
C TYR A 189 -9.41 8.52 40.64
N TRP A 190 -8.60 7.82 39.85
CA TRP A 190 -7.96 8.42 38.68
C TRP A 190 -8.98 8.77 37.59
N ILE A 191 -9.98 7.93 37.37
CA ILE A 191 -11.10 8.23 36.47
C ILE A 191 -11.81 9.51 36.94
N ASP A 192 -12.21 9.59 38.22
CA ASP A 192 -12.87 10.78 38.78
C ASP A 192 -12.00 12.03 38.64
N TYR A 193 -10.70 11.91 38.94
CA TYR A 193 -9.75 13.01 38.78
C TYR A 193 -9.72 13.54 37.35
N TYR A 194 -9.61 12.68 36.34
CA TYR A 194 -9.57 13.11 34.95
C TYR A 194 -10.94 13.56 34.43
N MET A 195 -12.04 12.97 34.91
CA MET A 195 -13.39 13.47 34.68
C MET A 195 -13.54 14.91 35.20
N ASP A 196 -12.93 15.27 36.33
CA ASP A 196 -13.02 16.63 36.86
C ASP A 196 -12.09 17.61 36.13
N CYS A 197 -10.84 17.21 35.87
CA CYS A 197 -9.81 18.14 35.41
C CYS A 197 -9.59 18.19 33.90
N SER A 198 -10.00 17.17 33.13
CA SER A 198 -9.72 17.07 31.70
C SER A 198 -11.00 17.06 30.84
N PRO A 199 -11.25 18.13 30.06
CA PRO A 199 -12.32 18.12 29.06
C PRO A 199 -12.17 17.01 28.02
N ALA A 200 -10.94 16.74 27.56
CA ALA A 200 -10.66 15.71 26.56
C ALA A 200 -10.97 14.31 27.10
N PHE A 201 -10.61 14.02 28.35
CA PHE A 201 -10.97 12.75 28.98
C PHE A 201 -12.48 12.62 29.17
N ARG A 202 -13.17 13.66 29.62
CA ARG A 202 -14.64 13.64 29.76
C ARG A 202 -15.35 13.33 28.44
N GLU A 203 -14.88 13.93 27.36
CA GLU A 203 -15.41 13.69 26.02
C GLU A 203 -15.14 12.25 25.57
N ALA A 204 -13.90 11.79 25.72
CA ALA A 204 -13.50 10.42 25.40
C ALA A 204 -14.26 9.37 26.23
N ALA A 205 -14.57 9.68 27.49
CA ALA A 205 -15.31 8.79 28.39
C ALA A 205 -16.82 8.67 28.08
N ASN A 206 -17.32 9.42 27.09
CA ASN A 206 -18.73 9.49 26.70
C ASN A 206 -18.90 9.25 25.20
N GLY A 207 -18.67 8.01 24.79
CA GLY A 207 -18.75 7.48 23.43
C GLY A 207 -17.41 7.41 22.70
N GLY A 208 -16.31 7.78 23.34
CA GLY A 208 -15.00 7.92 22.71
C GLY A 208 -14.02 6.77 22.97
N VAL A 209 -12.73 7.07 22.79
CA VAL A 209 -11.63 6.11 22.96
C VAL A 209 -10.66 6.61 24.04
N ILE A 210 -10.34 5.74 24.99
CA ILE A 210 -9.36 6.01 26.05
C ILE A 210 -8.23 4.99 25.93
N GLU A 211 -7.00 5.44 25.72
CA GLU A 211 -5.83 4.63 26.05
C GLU A 211 -5.57 4.72 27.55
N PHE A 212 -5.61 3.56 28.22
CA PHE A 212 -5.25 3.43 29.63
C PHE A 212 -3.88 2.75 29.73
N ALA A 213 -2.85 3.54 29.98
CA ALA A 213 -1.49 3.05 30.16
C ALA A 213 -1.27 2.61 31.61
N TRP A 214 -1.35 1.30 31.84
CA TRP A 214 -1.15 0.69 33.15
C TRP A 214 0.30 0.21 33.31
N ASN A 215 1.14 1.12 33.81
CA ASN A 215 2.59 0.93 33.87
C ASN A 215 3.01 0.12 35.09
N PHE A 216 3.90 -0.85 34.87
CA PHE A 216 4.43 -1.66 35.98
C PHE A 216 5.42 -0.83 36.80
N SER A 217 5.41 -1.02 38.12
CA SER A 217 6.39 -0.40 39.01
C SER A 217 6.93 -1.42 40.02
N PRO A 218 8.25 -1.69 40.02
CA PRO A 218 9.23 -1.23 39.04
C PRO A 218 9.03 -1.87 37.65
N GLU A 219 9.55 -1.23 36.61
CA GLU A 219 9.65 -1.79 35.25
C GLU A 219 10.63 -2.98 35.22
N GLY A 220 10.10 -4.19 35.30
CA GLY A 220 10.88 -5.42 35.32
C GLY A 220 10.13 -6.63 35.86
N THR A 221 10.86 -7.72 36.08
CA THR A 221 10.32 -8.98 36.62
C THR A 221 9.56 -8.77 37.94
N ALA A 222 10.06 -7.90 38.82
CA ALA A 222 9.42 -7.60 40.11
C ALA A 222 8.06 -6.90 39.96
N GLY A 223 7.92 -5.97 39.00
CA GLY A 223 6.63 -5.35 38.69
C GLY A 223 5.62 -6.38 38.15
N ALA A 224 6.06 -7.28 37.26
CA ALA A 224 5.21 -8.36 36.77
C ALA A 224 4.76 -9.31 37.91
N GLN A 225 5.63 -9.60 38.88
CA GLN A 225 5.27 -10.39 40.07
C GLN A 225 4.27 -9.67 40.99
N ALA A 226 4.35 -8.34 41.08
CA ALA A 226 3.37 -7.54 41.83
C ALA A 226 1.97 -7.68 41.20
N VAL A 227 1.86 -7.61 39.87
CA VAL A 227 0.60 -7.85 39.13
C VAL A 227 0.06 -9.25 39.41
N LEU A 228 0.93 -10.27 39.35
CA LEU A 228 0.52 -11.65 39.65
C LEU A 228 -0.04 -11.84 41.06
N SER A 229 0.29 -10.95 42.00
CA SER A 229 -0.15 -11.02 43.41
C SER A 229 -1.35 -10.11 43.73
N ALA A 230 -1.88 -9.37 42.74
CA ALA A 230 -2.81 -8.26 42.96
C ALA A 230 -4.26 -8.53 42.50
N ASP A 231 -4.81 -9.72 42.77
CA ASP A 231 -6.15 -10.14 42.30
C ASP A 231 -7.24 -9.09 42.56
N SER A 232 -7.42 -8.67 43.82
CA SER A 232 -8.50 -7.73 44.17
C SER A 232 -8.36 -6.36 43.51
N TYR A 233 -7.13 -5.88 43.36
CA TYR A 233 -6.86 -4.59 42.70
C TYR A 233 -7.17 -4.69 41.19
N ILE A 234 -6.78 -5.79 40.53
CA ILE A 234 -7.11 -6.03 39.12
C ILE A 234 -8.63 -6.04 38.91
N GLU A 235 -9.36 -6.77 39.75
CA GLU A 235 -10.81 -6.89 39.68
C GLU A 235 -11.53 -5.54 39.85
N GLU A 236 -11.13 -4.75 40.86
CA GLU A 236 -11.69 -3.43 41.12
C GLU A 236 -11.39 -2.46 39.99
N SER A 237 -10.14 -2.41 39.52
CA SER A 237 -9.70 -1.53 38.44
C SER A 237 -10.41 -1.82 37.12
N LEU A 238 -10.54 -3.09 36.74
CA LEU A 238 -11.21 -3.46 35.48
C LEU A 238 -12.71 -3.22 35.55
N ARG A 239 -13.34 -3.33 36.73
CA ARG A 239 -14.74 -2.93 36.91
C ARG A 239 -14.93 -1.44 36.71
N ALA A 240 -14.01 -0.62 37.22
CA ALA A 240 -14.02 0.83 37.02
C ALA A 240 -13.95 1.19 35.53
N LEU A 241 -12.95 0.65 34.83
CA LEU A 241 -12.77 0.85 33.38
C LEU A 241 -13.94 0.29 32.56
N GLY A 242 -14.46 -0.87 32.94
CA GLY A 242 -15.58 -1.53 32.29
C GLY A 242 -16.93 -0.82 32.47
N SER A 243 -17.00 0.17 33.37
CA SER A 243 -18.21 0.98 33.61
C SER A 243 -18.24 2.26 32.79
N LEU A 244 -17.17 2.59 32.07
CA LEU A 244 -17.10 3.75 31.18
C LEU A 244 -17.90 3.49 29.90
N ASP A 245 -18.56 4.53 29.38
CA ASP A 245 -19.16 4.53 28.04
C ASP A 245 -18.07 4.85 27.00
N ALA A 246 -16.99 4.09 26.97
CA ALA A 246 -15.86 4.34 26.10
C ALA A 246 -15.18 3.04 25.70
N THR A 247 -14.57 3.03 24.52
CA THR A 247 -13.60 1.98 24.15
C THR A 247 -12.31 2.22 24.93
N VAL A 248 -11.95 1.29 25.81
CA VAL A 248 -10.71 1.36 26.60
C VAL A 248 -9.65 0.48 25.94
N LEU A 249 -8.62 1.12 25.41
CA LEU A 249 -7.40 0.47 24.93
C LEU A 249 -6.47 0.29 26.13
N LEU A 250 -6.52 -0.88 26.76
CA LEU A 250 -5.79 -1.19 27.99
C LEU A 250 -4.37 -1.67 27.66
N ARG A 251 -3.40 -0.76 27.78
CA ARG A 251 -1.97 -1.06 27.60
C ARG A 251 -1.35 -1.47 28.93
N VAL A 252 -0.86 -2.70 28.98
CA VAL A 252 -0.36 -3.31 30.23
C VAL A 252 1.15 -3.51 30.16
N GLY A 253 1.89 -2.83 31.05
CA GLY A 253 3.35 -2.98 31.18
C GLY A 253 4.09 -2.81 29.86
N ALA A 254 4.03 -1.60 29.29
CA ALA A 254 4.64 -1.30 27.99
C ALA A 254 6.18 -1.33 28.01
N GLU A 255 6.79 -1.39 26.83
CA GLU A 255 8.25 -1.27 26.61
C GLU A 255 9.10 -2.35 27.30
N MET A 256 8.48 -3.49 27.62
CA MET A 256 9.11 -4.60 28.34
C MET A 256 10.37 -5.18 27.65
N ASN A 257 10.46 -5.03 26.33
CA ASN A 257 11.61 -5.43 25.52
C ASN A 257 12.83 -4.52 25.67
N ASN A 258 12.68 -3.35 26.32
CA ASN A 258 13.76 -2.41 26.63
C ASN A 258 14.09 -2.33 28.14
N TRP A 259 13.31 -3.00 29.01
CA TRP A 259 13.61 -3.04 30.44
C TRP A 259 14.95 -3.74 30.75
N SER A 260 15.64 -3.24 31.78
CA SER A 260 16.96 -3.75 32.18
C SER A 260 16.94 -5.19 32.70
N ASP A 261 15.86 -5.61 33.36
CA ASP A 261 15.64 -6.96 33.85
C ASP A 261 14.15 -7.35 33.74
N CYS A 262 13.83 -8.15 32.72
CA CYS A 262 12.51 -8.75 32.56
C CYS A 262 12.63 -10.20 32.12
N ASP A 263 12.06 -11.12 32.91
CA ASP A 263 11.81 -12.50 32.52
C ASP A 263 10.55 -12.57 31.64
N PRO A 264 10.66 -12.93 30.35
CA PRO A 264 9.52 -12.91 29.44
C PRO A 264 8.37 -13.83 29.88
N ALA A 265 8.67 -14.97 30.51
CA ALA A 265 7.63 -15.88 30.98
C ALA A 265 6.80 -15.27 32.11
N THR A 266 7.44 -14.59 33.06
CA THR A 266 6.76 -13.88 34.16
C THR A 266 5.90 -12.72 33.63
N TYR A 267 6.43 -11.93 32.69
CA TYR A 267 5.66 -10.88 32.02
C TYR A 267 4.41 -11.43 31.32
N ILE A 268 4.57 -12.50 30.53
CA ILE A 268 3.47 -13.15 29.82
C ILE A 268 2.39 -13.63 30.80
N GLN A 269 2.76 -14.22 31.94
CA GLN A 269 1.78 -14.63 32.96
C GLN A 269 1.02 -13.44 33.55
N ALA A 270 1.72 -12.34 33.85
CA ALA A 270 1.09 -11.12 34.37
C ALA A 270 0.11 -10.51 33.35
N PHE A 271 0.52 -10.40 32.09
CA PHE A 271 -0.32 -9.88 31.01
C PHE A 271 -1.57 -10.75 30.82
N ARG A 272 -1.41 -12.08 30.74
CA ARG A 272 -2.53 -13.03 30.59
C ARG A 272 -3.53 -12.93 31.74
N LYS A 273 -3.04 -12.79 32.99
CA LYS A 273 -3.90 -12.60 34.16
C LYS A 273 -4.80 -11.37 34.04
N VAL A 274 -4.26 -10.25 33.57
CA VAL A 274 -5.05 -9.03 33.34
C VAL A 274 -6.02 -9.22 32.17
N ALA A 275 -5.57 -9.82 31.06
CA ALA A 275 -6.40 -10.10 29.89
C ALA A 275 -7.59 -11.02 30.21
N ASP A 276 -7.36 -12.09 30.97
CA ASP A 276 -8.41 -13.02 31.42
C ASP A 276 -9.47 -12.27 32.24
N ALA A 277 -9.05 -11.42 33.17
CA ALA A 277 -9.97 -10.62 33.98
C ALA A 277 -10.71 -9.55 33.16
N ALA A 278 -10.05 -8.96 32.16
CA ALA A 278 -10.59 -7.91 31.29
C ALA A 278 -11.64 -8.44 30.30
N SER A 279 -11.53 -9.71 29.89
CA SER A 279 -12.43 -10.38 28.92
C SER A 279 -13.93 -10.34 29.27
N ARG A 280 -14.28 -10.01 30.52
CA ARG A 280 -15.66 -9.84 30.99
C ARG A 280 -16.30 -8.52 30.55
N TYR A 281 -15.50 -7.57 30.07
CA TYR A 281 -15.93 -6.22 29.71
C TYR A 281 -15.76 -6.01 28.21
N SER A 282 -16.86 -5.87 27.47
CA SER A 282 -16.84 -5.76 26.00
C SER A 282 -16.22 -4.47 25.49
N ASN A 283 -16.06 -3.45 26.35
CA ASN A 283 -15.49 -2.17 26.01
C ASN A 283 -13.98 -2.10 26.24
N ILE A 284 -13.36 -3.10 26.88
CA ILE A 284 -11.92 -3.15 27.13
C ILE A 284 -11.23 -3.99 26.05
N GLN A 285 -10.20 -3.45 25.43
CA GLN A 285 -9.37 -4.10 24.41
C GLN A 285 -7.92 -4.12 24.87
N MET A 286 -7.30 -5.29 24.90
CA MET A 286 -5.94 -5.50 25.42
C MET A 286 -4.87 -5.07 24.41
N VAL A 287 -3.89 -4.29 24.87
CA VAL A 287 -2.79 -3.79 24.04
C VAL A 287 -1.44 -4.31 24.54
N PHE A 288 -0.76 -5.12 23.71
CA PHE A 288 0.64 -5.52 23.91
C PHE A 288 1.56 -4.51 23.22
N SER A 289 2.27 -3.68 23.98
CA SER A 289 3.00 -2.51 23.45
C SER A 289 4.49 -2.52 23.78
N PRO A 290 5.35 -3.10 22.93
CA PRO A 290 6.81 -2.98 23.03
C PRO A 290 7.34 -1.57 22.67
N ASP A 291 8.59 -1.30 23.01
CA ASP A 291 9.41 -0.22 22.42
C ASP A 291 9.82 -0.62 20.99
N ASN A 292 9.94 0.36 20.08
CA ASN A 292 10.35 0.09 18.70
C ASN A 292 11.75 -0.55 18.58
N ILE A 293 12.64 -0.32 19.55
CA ILE A 293 13.97 -0.92 19.63
C ILE A 293 14.08 -1.83 20.84
N SER A 294 14.42 -3.10 20.59
CA SER A 294 14.67 -4.06 21.67
C SER A 294 16.10 -3.93 22.23
N ASN A 295 16.26 -4.27 23.51
CA ASN A 295 17.56 -4.65 24.04
C ASN A 295 18.16 -5.78 23.17
N ARG A 296 19.45 -5.71 22.86
CA ARG A 296 20.12 -6.62 21.89
C ARG A 296 20.05 -8.11 22.26
N ASN A 297 19.77 -8.43 23.52
CA ASN A 297 19.66 -9.79 24.03
C ASN A 297 18.21 -10.31 24.09
N ARG A 298 17.23 -9.51 23.64
CA ARG A 298 15.80 -9.83 23.63
C ARG A 298 15.19 -9.56 22.26
N THR A 299 14.07 -10.18 21.99
CA THR A 299 13.21 -9.85 20.85
C THR A 299 11.81 -9.52 21.32
N ILE A 300 11.06 -8.77 20.51
CA ILE A 300 9.65 -8.46 20.77
C ILE A 300 8.82 -9.74 20.92
N ALA A 301 9.10 -10.74 20.08
CA ALA A 301 8.41 -12.02 20.08
C ALA A 301 8.61 -12.81 21.39
N ASP A 302 9.69 -12.58 22.13
CA ASP A 302 9.94 -13.25 23.42
C ASP A 302 8.83 -12.93 24.44
N PHE A 303 8.18 -11.77 24.32
CA PHE A 303 7.19 -11.26 25.27
C PHE A 303 5.74 -11.38 24.78
N TYR A 304 5.51 -11.84 23.54
CA TYR A 304 4.16 -11.87 22.98
C TYR A 304 3.27 -12.88 23.74
N PRO A 305 2.17 -12.45 24.36
CA PRO A 305 1.40 -13.31 25.27
C PRO A 305 0.46 -14.28 24.54
N GLY A 306 0.29 -14.13 23.23
CA GLY A 306 -0.54 -15.00 22.37
C GLY A 306 -1.85 -14.35 21.93
N ASP A 307 -2.31 -14.69 20.72
CA ASP A 307 -3.39 -14.01 19.99
C ASP A 307 -4.71 -13.88 20.76
N GLN A 308 -5.01 -14.84 21.64
CA GLN A 308 -6.24 -14.88 22.43
C GLN A 308 -6.27 -13.88 23.59
N TYR A 309 -5.13 -13.28 23.92
CA TYR A 309 -5.00 -12.29 25.01
C TYR A 309 -4.75 -10.88 24.48
N VAL A 310 -4.52 -10.71 23.18
CA VAL A 310 -4.09 -9.45 22.57
C VAL A 310 -5.12 -9.02 21.53
N ASP A 311 -5.69 -7.84 21.69
CA ASP A 311 -6.55 -7.22 20.68
C ASP A 311 -5.72 -6.32 19.75
N TRP A 312 -4.73 -5.63 20.30
CA TRP A 312 -3.85 -4.70 19.58
C TRP A 312 -2.38 -4.96 19.84
N VAL A 313 -1.57 -4.80 18.79
CA VAL A 313 -0.12 -4.65 18.96
C VAL A 313 0.20 -3.16 19.00
N GLY A 314 0.65 -2.70 20.15
CA GLY A 314 1.06 -1.32 20.43
C GLY A 314 2.52 -1.06 20.03
N MET A 315 2.94 0.21 20.13
CA MET A 315 4.34 0.58 20.13
C MET A 315 4.60 1.94 20.78
N SER A 316 5.78 2.09 21.37
CA SER A 316 6.38 3.39 21.68
C SER A 316 7.49 3.72 20.66
N THR A 317 7.54 4.96 20.17
CA THR A 317 8.57 5.42 19.23
C THR A 317 8.90 6.91 19.39
N TYR A 318 10.15 7.22 19.71
CA TYR A 318 10.60 8.61 19.92
C TYR A 318 11.73 9.01 18.97
N HIS A 319 11.66 10.24 18.46
CA HIS A 319 12.64 10.81 17.55
C HIS A 319 13.30 12.02 18.21
N ASN A 320 14.53 11.80 18.70
CA ASN A 320 15.20 12.71 19.63
C ASN A 320 16.64 13.07 19.26
N THR A 321 17.19 12.49 18.20
CA THR A 321 18.65 12.37 18.06
C THR A 321 19.25 13.49 17.24
N ASN A 322 18.43 14.17 16.43
CA ASN A 322 18.88 15.18 15.46
C ASN A 322 19.96 14.62 14.53
N TYR A 323 19.76 13.39 14.04
CA TYR A 323 20.69 12.69 13.15
C TYR A 323 22.08 12.45 13.75
N ALA A 324 22.20 12.49 15.08
CA ALA A 324 23.42 12.06 15.75
C ALA A 324 23.56 10.55 15.58
N GLY A 325 24.73 10.10 15.12
CA GLY A 325 25.04 8.67 15.08
C GLY A 325 25.47 8.15 16.44
N TYR A 326 25.46 6.83 16.59
CA TYR A 326 25.83 6.11 17.80
C TYR A 326 27.25 6.46 18.29
N SER A 327 28.19 6.62 17.34
CA SER A 327 29.60 6.95 17.62
C SER A 327 29.94 8.42 17.33
N GLY A 328 28.94 9.31 17.27
CA GLY A 328 29.11 10.72 16.91
C GLY A 328 28.59 11.04 15.51
N THR A 329 29.21 12.01 14.83
CA THR A 329 28.72 12.50 13.53
C THR A 329 28.68 11.39 12.48
N SER A 330 27.48 11.06 11.99
CA SER A 330 27.26 10.10 10.93
C SER A 330 27.43 10.76 9.55
N SER A 331 28.06 10.05 8.61
CA SER A 331 28.17 10.48 7.21
C SER A 331 28.60 9.34 6.30
N TYR A 332 28.33 9.46 5.00
CA TYR A 332 28.91 8.59 3.97
C TYR A 332 30.39 8.91 3.76
N SER A 333 31.23 8.42 4.68
CA SER A 333 32.68 8.46 4.55
C SER A 333 33.25 7.05 4.59
N PHE A 334 34.40 6.87 3.93
CA PHE A 334 35.04 5.57 3.85
C PHE A 334 35.33 5.03 5.25
N ASP A 335 35.85 5.85 6.16
CA ASP A 335 36.28 5.38 7.49
C ASP A 335 35.16 5.33 8.55
N TYR A 336 33.92 5.67 8.19
CA TYR A 336 32.80 5.56 9.12
C TYR A 336 32.52 4.09 9.44
N THR A 337 32.42 3.75 10.71
CA THR A 337 32.18 2.38 11.20
C THR A 337 30.92 2.24 12.04
N GLY A 338 30.26 3.36 12.38
CA GLY A 338 29.04 3.37 13.20
C GLY A 338 27.78 2.92 12.45
N TYR A 339 27.82 2.80 11.12
CA TYR A 339 26.65 2.56 10.27
C TYR A 339 25.81 1.34 10.66
N GLY A 340 26.43 0.28 11.20
CA GLY A 340 25.70 -0.91 11.66
C GLY A 340 24.87 -0.64 12.92
N ASN A 341 25.46 0.04 13.91
CA ASN A 341 24.76 0.42 15.13
C ASN A 341 23.72 1.51 14.83
N ASP A 342 24.07 2.47 13.97
CA ASP A 342 23.16 3.52 13.54
C ASP A 342 21.89 2.92 12.92
N ALA A 343 22.01 1.93 12.04
CA ALA A 343 20.84 1.28 11.48
C ALA A 343 20.00 0.54 12.53
N TYR A 344 20.65 -0.20 13.45
CA TYR A 344 19.93 -0.93 14.50
C TYR A 344 19.13 0.00 15.41
N TYR A 345 19.72 1.13 15.81
CA TYR A 345 19.09 2.09 16.72
C TYR A 345 18.28 3.18 16.00
N GLY A 346 18.18 3.15 14.67
CA GLY A 346 17.54 4.22 13.89
C GLY A 346 18.19 5.59 14.09
N LEU A 347 19.53 5.64 14.11
CA LEU A 347 20.33 6.83 14.37
C LEU A 347 21.06 7.32 13.12
N GLY A 348 21.66 8.50 13.22
CA GLY A 348 22.58 8.99 12.20
C GLY A 348 21.94 9.11 10.82
N ILE A 349 22.59 8.53 9.80
CA ILE A 349 22.04 8.51 8.43
C ILE A 349 20.76 7.66 8.31
N TYR A 350 20.42 6.84 9.30
CA TYR A 350 19.22 6.01 9.27
C TYR A 350 18.04 6.61 10.07
N ASP A 351 18.23 7.72 10.80
CA ASP A 351 17.15 8.40 11.56
C ASP A 351 16.16 9.15 10.65
N HIS A 352 16.47 9.34 9.37
CA HIS A 352 15.62 10.06 8.42
C HIS A 352 14.30 9.37 8.09
N ASP A 353 14.20 8.06 8.31
CA ASP A 353 12.98 7.32 7.99
C ASP A 353 12.48 6.46 9.17
N PRO A 354 11.54 6.99 9.97
CA PRO A 354 11.00 6.29 11.11
C PRO A 354 10.16 5.07 10.72
N MET A 355 9.72 4.97 9.46
CA MET A 355 8.89 3.84 9.01
C MET A 355 9.65 2.52 9.00
N VAL A 356 10.97 2.56 8.80
CA VAL A 356 11.79 1.35 8.78
C VAL A 356 11.98 0.80 10.19
N THR A 357 12.22 1.68 11.17
CA THR A 357 12.44 1.30 12.57
C THR A 357 11.24 0.61 13.20
N ILE A 358 10.02 1.05 12.87
CA ILE A 358 8.79 0.47 13.43
C ILE A 358 8.36 -0.82 12.73
N LYS A 359 8.92 -1.13 11.55
CA LYS A 359 8.52 -2.26 10.71
C LYS A 359 8.50 -3.61 11.44
N PRO A 360 9.45 -3.96 12.32
CA PRO A 360 9.40 -5.24 13.04
C PRO A 360 8.13 -5.44 13.87
N ILE A 361 7.58 -4.36 14.45
CA ILE A 361 6.31 -4.41 15.19
C ILE A 361 5.13 -4.53 14.22
N ILE A 362 5.16 -3.81 13.11
CA ILE A 362 4.14 -3.94 12.05
C ILE A 362 4.09 -5.39 11.54
N ASP A 363 5.23 -6.00 11.25
CA ASP A 363 5.33 -7.38 10.77
C ASP A 363 4.80 -8.38 11.80
N LEU A 364 5.08 -8.17 13.08
CA LEU A 364 4.51 -8.97 14.16
C LEU A 364 2.97 -8.86 14.14
N ALA A 365 2.42 -7.64 14.13
CA ALA A 365 0.98 -7.42 14.12
C ALA A 365 0.30 -8.07 12.91
N VAL A 366 0.88 -7.93 11.71
CA VAL A 366 0.41 -8.58 10.49
C VAL A 366 0.42 -10.09 10.62
N SER A 367 1.48 -10.68 11.16
CA SER A 367 1.59 -12.14 11.33
C SER A 367 0.56 -12.73 12.29
N HIS A 368 0.02 -11.90 13.19
CA HIS A 368 -0.99 -12.27 14.18
C HIS A 368 -2.39 -11.69 13.86
N ASN A 369 -2.57 -11.10 12.66
CA ASN A 369 -3.82 -10.46 12.22
C ASN A 369 -4.39 -9.46 13.26
N LYS A 370 -3.52 -8.61 13.81
CA LYS A 370 -3.90 -7.57 14.78
C LYS A 370 -3.74 -6.16 14.18
N PRO A 371 -4.63 -5.21 14.51
CA PRO A 371 -4.39 -3.80 14.23
C PRO A 371 -3.22 -3.29 15.08
N VAL A 372 -2.60 -2.22 14.60
CA VAL A 372 -1.48 -1.55 15.25
C VAL A 372 -1.94 -0.26 15.90
N MET A 373 -1.47 -0.04 17.13
CA MET A 373 -1.59 1.23 17.83
C MET A 373 -0.20 1.82 18.04
N VAL A 374 0.02 3.07 17.62
CA VAL A 374 1.16 3.84 18.13
C VAL A 374 0.72 4.39 19.47
N SER A 375 1.07 3.66 20.53
CA SER A 375 0.70 3.96 21.91
C SER A 375 1.36 5.25 22.39
N GLU A 376 2.60 5.49 21.96
CA GLU A 376 3.29 6.75 22.25
C GLU A 376 4.21 7.11 21.10
N CYS A 377 4.12 8.36 20.62
CA CYS A 377 5.17 8.93 19.78
C CYS A 377 5.54 10.36 20.17
N GLY A 378 6.82 10.71 20.03
CA GLY A 378 7.31 12.03 20.39
C GLY A 378 8.44 12.52 19.49
N PHE A 379 8.43 13.81 19.18
CA PHE A 379 9.41 14.49 18.33
C PHE A 379 10.00 15.66 19.09
N ALA A 380 11.17 15.49 19.69
CA ALA A 380 11.71 16.48 20.61
C ALA A 380 12.16 17.74 19.85
N TYR A 381 11.59 18.91 20.16
CA TYR A 381 12.08 20.20 19.66
C TYR A 381 13.19 20.80 20.53
N ARG A 382 13.51 20.16 21.65
CA ARG A 382 14.67 20.48 22.48
C ARG A 382 15.17 19.23 23.20
N ASN A 383 16.49 19.07 23.28
CA ASN A 383 17.09 17.97 24.06
C ASN A 383 17.34 18.33 25.52
N SER A 384 17.79 17.35 26.30
CA SER A 384 18.14 17.50 27.72
C SER A 384 19.23 18.53 28.03
N SER A 385 20.07 18.87 27.05
CA SER A 385 21.10 19.92 27.14
C SER A 385 20.58 21.31 26.77
N GLY A 386 19.31 21.44 26.39
CA GLY A 386 18.69 22.69 25.95
C GLY A 386 18.94 23.06 24.49
N THR A 387 19.56 22.18 23.69
CA THR A 387 19.79 22.43 22.26
C THR A 387 18.46 22.44 21.50
N ASP A 388 18.26 23.46 20.67
CA ASP A 388 17.10 23.56 19.79
C ASP A 388 17.16 22.51 18.68
N LEU A 389 16.12 21.68 18.61
CA LEU A 389 15.91 20.62 17.65
C LEU A 389 14.66 20.88 16.77
N THR A 390 14.09 22.09 16.79
CA THR A 390 12.81 22.40 16.13
C THR A 390 12.76 21.95 14.66
N SER A 391 13.81 22.20 13.88
CA SER A 391 13.84 21.80 12.47
C SER A 391 13.78 20.28 12.29
N PHE A 392 14.45 19.53 13.16
CA PHE A 392 14.42 18.07 13.18
C PHE A 392 13.04 17.55 13.58
N ALA A 393 12.47 18.10 14.65
CA ALA A 393 11.13 17.73 15.13
C ALA A 393 10.06 17.97 14.05
N VAL A 394 10.09 19.12 13.38
CA VAL A 394 9.17 19.45 12.27
C VAL A 394 9.31 18.46 11.12
N GLU A 395 10.54 18.14 10.72
CA GLU A 395 10.82 17.21 9.63
C GLU A 395 10.30 15.80 9.94
N GLN A 396 10.69 15.25 11.10
CA GLN A 396 10.30 13.89 11.51
C GLN A 396 8.80 13.78 11.78
N LEU A 397 8.18 14.79 12.40
CA LEU A 397 6.75 14.81 12.68
C LEU A 397 5.96 14.81 11.36
N ASN A 398 6.30 15.72 10.44
CA ASN A 398 5.65 15.78 9.14
C ASN A 398 5.79 14.45 8.38
N TRP A 399 6.97 13.84 8.40
CA TRP A 399 7.21 12.55 7.78
C TRP A 399 6.33 11.46 8.41
N PHE A 400 6.37 11.32 9.73
CA PHE A 400 5.66 10.26 10.45
C PHE A 400 4.15 10.34 10.25
N TYR A 401 3.53 11.49 10.52
CA TYR A 401 2.08 11.68 10.39
C TYR A 401 1.61 11.70 8.93
N SER A 402 2.48 12.01 7.97
CA SER A 402 2.09 11.90 6.56
C SER A 402 2.08 10.44 6.09
N TYR A 403 3.01 9.61 6.55
CA TYR A 403 3.23 8.28 5.95
C TYR A 403 2.74 7.09 6.77
N ILE A 404 2.58 7.19 8.10
CA ILE A 404 2.46 5.98 8.91
C ILE A 404 1.27 5.09 8.54
N ASN A 405 0.07 5.65 8.43
CA ASN A 405 -1.13 4.90 8.04
C ASN A 405 -1.28 4.76 6.50
N MET A 406 -0.45 5.47 5.73
CA MET A 406 -0.35 5.32 4.27
C MET A 406 0.50 4.10 3.89
N VAL A 407 1.69 3.99 4.49
CA VAL A 407 2.63 2.89 4.28
C VAL A 407 2.21 1.65 5.06
N TYR A 408 1.67 1.84 6.27
CA TYR A 408 1.17 0.78 7.14
C TYR A 408 -0.31 0.97 7.45
N PRO A 409 -1.24 0.57 6.56
CA PRO A 409 -2.68 0.69 6.77
C PRO A 409 -3.20 -0.11 7.97
N GLN A 410 -2.36 -0.98 8.56
CA GLN A 410 -2.61 -1.69 9.81
C GLN A 410 -2.63 -0.75 11.03
N VAL A 411 -2.03 0.44 10.93
CA VAL A 411 -2.04 1.44 12.00
C VAL A 411 -3.42 2.06 12.07
N LYS A 412 -4.12 1.82 13.18
CA LYS A 412 -5.51 2.24 13.40
C LYS A 412 -5.69 3.16 14.61
N ALA A 413 -4.65 3.42 15.38
CA ALA A 413 -4.62 4.46 16.40
C ALA A 413 -3.21 5.06 16.55
N VAL A 414 -3.10 6.37 16.79
CA VAL A 414 -1.82 7.08 17.02
C VAL A 414 -1.95 8.11 18.14
N PHE A 415 -1.15 7.96 19.20
CA PHE A 415 -1.14 8.85 20.35
C PHE A 415 0.17 9.64 20.43
N TYR A 416 0.08 10.97 20.34
CA TYR A 416 1.22 11.86 20.49
C TYR A 416 1.51 12.14 21.97
N PHE A 417 2.75 11.93 22.40
CA PHE A 417 3.23 12.21 23.76
C PHE A 417 3.33 13.73 24.00
N ASN A 418 2.20 14.36 24.33
CA ASN A 418 2.09 15.80 24.51
C ASN A 418 2.45 16.28 25.93
N ALA A 419 3.61 15.84 26.43
CA ALA A 419 4.10 16.15 27.76
C ALA A 419 5.62 16.37 27.76
N ASP A 420 6.14 17.04 28.79
CA ASP A 420 7.57 17.24 28.98
C ASP A 420 8.08 16.32 30.11
N PRO A 421 8.83 15.25 29.80
CA PRO A 421 9.30 14.31 30.80
C PRO A 421 10.52 14.84 31.55
N ASP A 422 10.79 14.25 32.72
CA ASP A 422 11.95 14.59 33.56
C ASP A 422 13.32 14.31 32.90
N SER A 423 13.33 13.55 31.79
CA SER A 423 14.54 13.30 30.98
C SER A 423 15.11 14.58 30.34
N GLY A 424 14.36 15.68 30.35
CA GLY A 424 14.78 16.99 29.87
C GLY A 424 14.51 17.25 28.38
N PHE A 425 14.04 16.24 27.64
CA PHE A 425 13.48 16.45 26.30
C PHE A 425 12.16 17.22 26.36
N LYS A 426 11.82 17.89 25.26
CA LYS A 426 10.64 18.76 25.17
C LYS A 426 9.76 18.38 23.99
N TYR A 427 8.49 18.04 24.25
CA TYR A 427 7.55 17.51 23.26
C TYR A 427 6.22 18.26 23.20
N MET A 428 5.90 19.07 24.22
CA MET A 428 4.60 19.76 24.28
C MET A 428 4.33 20.60 23.02
N LEU A 429 3.20 20.34 22.34
CA LEU A 429 2.78 21.04 21.13
C LEU A 429 2.64 22.55 21.38
N ASN A 430 2.05 22.95 22.52
CA ASN A 430 1.91 24.36 22.91
C ASN A 430 3.26 25.05 23.23
N GLY A 431 4.34 24.27 23.41
CA GLY A 431 5.68 24.76 23.69
C GLY A 431 6.46 25.19 22.44
N ASN A 432 5.99 24.84 21.23
CA ASN A 432 6.62 25.22 19.97
C ASN A 432 5.60 25.35 18.83
N SER A 433 5.36 26.57 18.34
CA SER A 433 4.35 26.85 17.31
C SER A 433 4.63 26.17 15.97
N SER A 434 5.89 25.97 15.59
CA SER A 434 6.26 25.27 14.35
C SER A 434 5.90 23.79 14.43
N VAL A 435 6.17 23.14 15.56
CA VAL A 435 5.78 21.74 15.81
C VAL A 435 4.26 21.62 15.84
N SER A 436 3.57 22.47 16.60
CA SER A 436 2.10 22.46 16.66
C SER A 436 1.43 22.64 15.30
N SER A 437 1.91 23.61 14.50
CA SER A 437 1.35 23.85 13.16
C SER A 437 1.63 22.68 12.22
N THR A 438 2.81 22.06 12.34
CA THR A 438 3.17 20.89 11.54
C THR A 438 2.30 19.68 11.89
N TYR A 439 2.04 19.45 13.17
CA TYR A 439 1.15 18.39 13.64
C TYR A 439 -0.26 18.50 13.03
N GLN A 440 -0.88 19.66 13.16
CA GLN A 440 -2.21 19.92 12.61
C GLN A 440 -2.21 19.82 11.07
N ASN A 441 -1.17 20.33 10.41
CA ASN A 441 -1.08 20.29 8.94
C ASN A 441 -0.87 18.88 8.41
N ALA A 442 -0.01 18.07 9.05
CA ALA A 442 0.27 16.71 8.62
C ALA A 442 -0.99 15.83 8.71
N ILE A 443 -1.70 15.90 9.83
CA ILE A 443 -2.98 15.19 10.06
C ILE A 443 -4.01 15.59 8.99
N ARG A 444 -4.27 16.89 8.85
CA ARG A 444 -5.25 17.42 7.88
C ARG A 444 -4.88 17.08 6.42
N ASN A 445 -3.61 17.18 6.06
CA ASN A 445 -3.17 16.92 4.69
C ASN A 445 -3.14 15.41 4.38
N ASN A 446 -2.92 14.55 5.37
CA ASN A 446 -3.00 13.11 5.21
C ASN A 446 -4.47 12.67 5.00
N GLY A 447 -5.41 13.21 5.77
CA GLY A 447 -6.85 12.99 5.59
C GLY A 447 -7.38 11.63 6.06
N ALA A 448 -6.52 10.70 6.52
CA ALA A 448 -6.93 9.39 7.05
C ALA A 448 -7.08 9.33 8.57
N TYR A 449 -6.89 10.46 9.25
CA TYR A 449 -7.11 10.59 10.68
C TYR A 449 -8.55 10.98 11.01
N LEU A 450 -9.12 10.34 12.02
CA LEU A 450 -10.49 10.56 12.46
C LEU A 450 -10.58 11.63 13.54
N ASP A 451 -11.23 12.75 13.23
CA ASP A 451 -11.57 13.77 14.22
C ASP A 451 -12.65 13.28 15.21
N GLU A 452 -13.53 12.38 14.75
CA GLU A 452 -14.63 11.78 15.53
C GLU A 452 -14.51 10.25 15.52
N VAL A 453 -14.85 9.58 16.63
CA VAL A 453 -14.64 8.13 16.81
C VAL A 453 -15.32 7.27 15.74
N ASP A 454 -16.57 7.61 15.40
CA ASP A 454 -17.39 6.97 14.38
C ASP A 454 -17.45 7.79 13.07
N GLY A 455 -16.49 8.69 12.86
CA GLY A 455 -16.39 9.50 11.65
C GLY A 455 -15.98 8.71 10.41
N SER A 456 -15.98 9.39 9.27
CA SER A 456 -15.40 8.89 8.02
C SER A 456 -14.14 9.69 7.68
N ALA A 457 -13.10 9.00 7.25
CA ALA A 457 -11.88 9.61 6.72
C ALA A 457 -11.60 9.06 5.32
N THR A 458 -10.70 9.69 4.58
CA THR A 458 -10.16 9.10 3.34
C THR A 458 -9.13 8.01 3.66
N GLY A 459 -8.88 7.10 2.74
CA GLY A 459 -7.82 6.10 2.86
C GLY A 459 -6.61 6.43 2.00
N TRP A 460 -5.61 5.55 2.09
CA TRP A 460 -4.50 5.52 1.15
C TRP A 460 -4.26 4.07 0.71
N GLU A 461 -3.97 3.88 -0.56
CA GLU A 461 -3.56 2.59 -1.10
C GLU A 461 -2.47 2.75 -2.14
N THR A 462 -1.78 1.65 -2.46
CA THR A 462 -0.81 1.68 -3.56
C THR A 462 -1.55 1.91 -4.88
N LEU A 463 -0.99 2.73 -5.77
CA LEU A 463 -1.66 3.19 -6.99
C LEU A 463 -2.17 2.05 -7.90
N ASP A 464 -1.61 0.85 -7.80
CA ASP A 464 -2.07 -0.33 -8.55
C ASP A 464 -3.39 -0.91 -8.04
N LYS A 465 -3.87 -0.50 -6.87
CA LYS A 465 -5.17 -0.88 -6.31
C LYS A 465 -6.26 0.16 -6.58
N THR A 466 -5.85 1.37 -6.98
CA THR A 466 -6.73 2.51 -7.16
C THR A 466 -7.75 2.28 -8.26
N ALA A 467 -9.02 2.36 -7.87
CA ALA A 467 -10.15 2.43 -8.77
C ALA A 467 -10.71 3.86 -8.76
N LEU A 468 -10.86 4.43 -9.95
CA LEU A 468 -11.42 5.76 -10.14
C LEU A 468 -12.90 5.66 -10.52
N SER A 469 -13.68 6.64 -10.08
CA SER A 469 -15.09 6.82 -10.40
C SER A 469 -15.27 7.89 -11.49
N ALA A 470 -16.38 7.82 -12.24
CA ALA A 470 -16.66 8.73 -13.36
C ALA A 470 -16.82 10.22 -12.96
N GLY A 471 -16.86 10.52 -11.66
CA GLY A 471 -16.91 11.87 -11.11
C GLY A 471 -15.55 12.43 -10.65
N ASP A 472 -14.49 11.62 -10.64
CA ASP A 472 -13.20 12.02 -10.11
C ASP A 472 -12.50 12.97 -11.08
N SER A 473 -12.27 14.21 -10.64
CA SER A 473 -11.55 15.22 -11.43
C SER A 473 -10.08 15.31 -11.06
N THR A 474 -9.72 14.89 -9.85
CA THR A 474 -8.35 14.89 -9.33
C THR A 474 -8.06 13.62 -8.56
N LEU A 475 -6.84 13.11 -8.66
CA LEU A 475 -6.34 12.03 -7.81
C LEU A 475 -5.14 12.53 -7.02
N LYS A 476 -5.25 12.55 -5.69
CA LYS A 476 -4.13 12.92 -4.84
C LYS A 476 -3.17 11.76 -4.71
N LEU A 477 -1.93 11.97 -5.15
CA LEU A 477 -0.84 11.02 -5.08
C LEU A 477 0.19 11.45 -4.03
N ALA A 478 0.89 10.49 -3.46
CA ALA A 478 2.09 10.68 -2.64
C ALA A 478 3.13 9.61 -3.03
N SER A 479 4.41 9.90 -2.88
CA SER A 479 5.46 8.90 -3.12
C SER A 479 6.26 8.67 -1.86
N TYR A 480 6.36 7.42 -1.40
CA TYR A 480 7.25 7.08 -0.31
C TYR A 480 8.64 6.72 -0.85
N VAL A 481 9.67 7.40 -0.33
CA VAL A 481 11.08 7.28 -0.76
C VAL A 481 11.97 7.20 0.47
N SER A 482 12.63 6.06 0.70
CA SER A 482 13.43 5.77 1.90
C SER A 482 14.94 5.79 1.63
N PHE A 483 15.50 6.90 1.15
CA PHE A 483 16.95 6.98 0.91
C PHE A 483 17.70 7.32 2.21
N PRO A 484 18.62 6.47 2.69
CA PRO A 484 19.31 6.74 3.95
C PRO A 484 20.23 7.96 3.85
N GLY A 485 20.18 8.83 4.86
CA GLY A 485 21.03 10.01 5.00
C GLY A 485 20.57 11.23 4.23
N LYS A 486 19.32 11.26 3.73
CA LYS A 486 18.81 12.33 2.87
C LYS A 486 17.45 12.87 3.32
N LYS A 487 17.50 14.10 3.83
CA LYS A 487 16.36 14.95 4.21
C LYS A 487 15.47 15.38 3.05
N THR A 488 16.10 15.64 1.90
CA THR A 488 15.45 16.25 0.74
C THR A 488 15.75 15.40 -0.47
N ASN A 489 14.72 14.74 -0.97
CA ASN A 489 14.72 14.03 -2.24
C ASN A 489 13.92 14.85 -3.26
N THR A 490 14.23 14.67 -4.53
CA THR A 490 13.42 15.18 -5.64
C THR A 490 12.67 14.00 -6.24
N VAL A 491 11.34 14.08 -6.26
CA VAL A 491 10.45 13.12 -6.91
C VAL A 491 9.83 13.75 -8.15
N LYS A 492 10.02 13.13 -9.30
CA LYS A 492 9.45 13.52 -10.58
C LYS A 492 8.37 12.53 -10.98
N TYR A 493 7.15 13.01 -11.19
CA TYR A 493 6.04 12.19 -11.67
C TYR A 493 5.90 12.31 -13.18
N TYR A 494 5.75 11.17 -13.84
CA TYR A 494 5.53 11.07 -15.27
C TYR A 494 4.20 10.38 -15.53
N VAL A 495 3.44 10.92 -16.47
CA VAL A 495 2.24 10.28 -17.03
C VAL A 495 2.43 10.11 -18.53
N ASP A 496 2.26 8.90 -19.05
CA ASP A 496 2.53 8.56 -20.45
C ASP A 496 3.90 9.03 -20.93
N ASP A 497 4.91 8.73 -20.10
CA ASP A 497 6.31 9.12 -20.22
C ASP A 497 6.59 10.64 -20.27
N LYS A 498 5.59 11.49 -20.03
CA LYS A 498 5.76 12.95 -19.93
C LYS A 498 5.87 13.37 -18.47
N LEU A 499 6.88 14.17 -18.15
CA LEU A 499 7.02 14.79 -16.82
C LEU A 499 5.84 15.74 -16.58
N VAL A 500 5.00 15.45 -15.58
CA VAL A 500 3.82 16.26 -15.23
C VAL A 500 3.98 16.99 -13.91
N HIS A 501 4.81 16.50 -13.00
CA HIS A 501 5.01 17.12 -11.70
C HIS A 501 6.42 16.86 -11.13
N THR A 502 6.91 17.78 -10.31
CA THR A 502 8.14 17.60 -9.54
C THR A 502 7.90 18.11 -8.12
N SER A 503 8.15 17.26 -7.13
CA SER A 503 8.08 17.60 -5.71
C SER A 503 9.44 17.41 -5.06
N THR A 504 9.82 18.34 -4.18
CA THR A 504 11.09 18.33 -3.45
C THR A 504 10.91 18.23 -1.95
N GLN A 505 9.67 18.12 -1.47
CA GLN A 505 9.35 18.08 -0.05
C GLN A 505 8.44 16.89 0.24
N ALA A 506 8.86 16.04 1.19
CA ALA A 506 8.04 14.96 1.68
C ALA A 506 6.75 15.51 2.30
N PRO A 507 5.58 14.89 2.06
CA PRO A 507 5.41 13.53 1.52
C PRO A 507 5.29 13.41 -0.01
N TYR A 508 5.85 14.38 -0.74
CA TYR A 508 5.90 14.41 -2.20
C TYR A 508 4.52 14.35 -2.87
N TYR A 509 3.55 15.06 -2.27
CA TYR A 509 2.19 15.12 -2.79
C TYR A 509 2.14 15.62 -4.23
N TYR A 510 1.20 15.08 -5.01
CA TYR A 510 0.85 15.53 -6.35
C TYR A 510 -0.64 15.37 -6.57
N GLU A 511 -1.35 16.46 -6.84
CA GLU A 511 -2.74 16.43 -7.29
C GLU A 511 -2.77 16.17 -8.80
N LEU A 512 -2.98 14.92 -9.22
CA LEU A 512 -3.07 14.52 -10.62
C LEU A 512 -4.41 14.98 -11.20
N ASP A 513 -4.37 15.84 -12.23
CA ASP A 513 -5.55 16.32 -12.95
C ASP A 513 -6.07 15.22 -13.91
N LEU A 514 -7.07 14.46 -13.44
CA LEU A 514 -7.67 13.36 -14.20
C LEU A 514 -8.48 13.89 -15.39
N ALA A 515 -9.10 15.08 -15.25
CA ALA A 515 -9.87 15.70 -16.31
C ALA A 515 -8.98 16.07 -17.51
N ALA A 516 -7.74 16.51 -17.27
CA ALA A 516 -6.77 16.82 -18.30
C ALA A 516 -6.17 15.58 -19.00
N LEU A 517 -6.15 14.42 -18.33
CA LEU A 517 -5.71 13.15 -18.95
C LEU A 517 -6.69 12.65 -20.01
N GLY A 518 -7.98 12.88 -19.78
CA GLY A 518 -9.05 12.30 -20.57
C GLY A 518 -9.31 10.84 -20.18
N GLY A 519 -10.31 10.23 -20.82
CA GLY A 519 -10.64 8.83 -20.60
C GLY A 519 -9.64 7.87 -21.19
N GLY A 520 -9.33 6.81 -20.46
CA GLY A 520 -8.55 5.69 -20.98
C GLY A 520 -7.52 5.16 -19.99
N SER A 521 -6.66 4.29 -20.51
CA SER A 521 -5.54 3.72 -19.77
C SER A 521 -4.33 4.63 -19.89
N HIS A 522 -3.86 5.15 -18.76
CA HIS A 522 -2.67 5.98 -18.64
C HIS A 522 -1.59 5.27 -17.84
N THR A 523 -0.33 5.51 -18.18
CA THR A 523 0.80 4.99 -17.39
C THR A 523 1.30 6.06 -16.42
N VAL A 524 1.57 5.69 -15.17
CA VAL A 524 2.11 6.59 -14.15
C VAL A 524 3.40 6.02 -13.58
N LYS A 525 4.45 6.82 -13.45
CA LYS A 525 5.70 6.45 -12.78
C LYS A 525 6.31 7.63 -12.03
N ALA A 526 7.11 7.34 -11.01
CA ALA A 526 7.87 8.33 -10.26
C ALA A 526 9.37 8.01 -10.34
N GLU A 527 10.19 9.04 -10.54
CA GLU A 527 11.65 8.97 -10.43
C GLU A 527 12.11 9.79 -9.23
N ALA A 528 12.72 9.14 -8.26
CA ALA A 528 13.24 9.76 -7.05
C ALA A 528 14.77 9.83 -7.09
N SER A 529 15.33 10.97 -6.68
CA SER A 529 16.78 11.15 -6.54
C SER A 529 17.10 11.95 -5.28
N GLY A 530 18.18 11.57 -4.59
CA GLY A 530 18.61 12.22 -3.36
C GLY A 530 20.03 11.81 -2.99
N GLY A 531 20.94 12.78 -2.87
CA GLY A 531 22.35 12.49 -2.63
C GLY A 531 22.97 11.61 -3.71
N GLN A 532 23.56 10.48 -3.32
CA GLN A 532 24.07 9.49 -4.28
C GLN A 532 23.01 8.53 -4.83
N PHE A 533 21.78 8.55 -4.31
CA PHE A 533 20.75 7.58 -4.64
C PHE A 533 19.82 8.07 -5.75
N SER A 534 19.40 7.13 -6.59
CA SER A 534 18.36 7.32 -7.60
C SER A 534 17.61 6.02 -7.82
N ARG A 535 16.28 6.09 -7.86
CA ARG A 535 15.38 4.95 -8.12
C ARG A 535 14.14 5.40 -8.86
N SER A 536 13.59 4.49 -9.66
CA SER A 536 12.28 4.64 -10.28
C SER A 536 11.28 3.73 -9.59
N SER A 537 10.03 4.16 -9.53
CA SER A 537 8.94 3.26 -9.19
C SER A 537 8.76 2.21 -10.31
N LYS A 538 7.97 1.17 -10.04
CA LYS A 538 7.31 0.44 -11.13
C LYS A 538 6.44 1.40 -11.95
N THR A 539 6.15 1.06 -13.20
CA THR A 539 5.13 1.75 -13.99
C THR A 539 3.76 1.21 -13.59
N TYR A 540 2.88 2.09 -13.14
CA TYR A 540 1.49 1.80 -12.81
C TYR A 540 0.61 2.04 -14.03
N THR A 541 -0.47 1.29 -14.16
CA THR A 541 -1.54 1.57 -15.15
C THR A 541 -2.73 2.12 -14.39
N LEU A 542 -3.12 3.35 -14.71
CA LEU A 542 -4.27 4.05 -14.15
C LEU A 542 -5.35 4.12 -15.24
N ASN A 543 -6.48 3.46 -14.99
CA ASN A 543 -7.64 3.59 -15.87
C ASN A 543 -8.47 4.78 -15.41
N VAL A 544 -8.38 5.88 -16.14
CA VAL A 544 -9.25 7.04 -15.93
C VAL A 544 -10.57 6.72 -16.62
N PRO A 545 -11.69 6.60 -15.88
CA PRO A 545 -12.99 6.45 -16.49
C PRO A 545 -13.13 7.58 -17.48
N GLY A 546 -13.53 7.25 -18.71
CA GLY A 546 -13.87 8.31 -19.63
C GLY A 546 -14.82 9.26 -18.94
N THR A 547 -14.65 10.55 -19.21
CA THR A 547 -15.82 11.34 -19.48
C THR A 547 -16.49 10.67 -20.68
N SER A 548 -17.23 9.59 -20.41
CA SER A 548 -18.55 9.59 -20.96
C SER A 548 -19.11 10.91 -20.42
N THR A 549 -19.10 11.93 -21.27
CA THR A 549 -20.42 12.37 -21.68
C THR A 549 -21.16 11.10 -22.10
N GLN A 550 -21.68 10.39 -21.08
CA GLN A 550 -23.00 9.87 -21.19
C GLN A 550 -23.71 11.11 -21.72
N PRO A 551 -24.33 11.06 -22.91
CA PRO A 551 -25.55 11.83 -23.00
C PRO A 551 -26.25 11.45 -21.69
N ALA A 552 -26.48 12.42 -20.80
CA ALA A 552 -27.54 12.26 -19.83
C ALA A 552 -28.64 11.51 -20.58
N ASP A 553 -29.08 10.37 -20.04
CA ASP A 553 -30.16 9.56 -20.62
C ASP A 553 -31.06 10.52 -21.37
N PRO A 554 -31.11 10.48 -22.73
CA PRO A 554 -31.66 11.60 -23.45
C PRO A 554 -33.06 11.76 -22.89
N THR A 555 -33.27 12.88 -22.19
CA THR A 555 -34.59 13.25 -21.73
C THR A 555 -35.48 13.09 -22.95
N PRO A 556 -36.62 12.38 -22.87
CA PRO A 556 -37.45 12.08 -24.04
C PRO A 556 -37.53 13.33 -24.89
N GLY A 557 -36.99 13.24 -26.10
CA GLY A 557 -36.79 14.43 -26.90
C GLY A 557 -38.15 15.09 -27.19
N THR A 558 -38.19 16.41 -27.34
CA THR A 558 -39.48 17.08 -27.60
C THR A 558 -39.84 17.10 -29.09
N GLN A 559 -39.08 16.41 -29.96
CA GLN A 559 -39.34 16.40 -31.39
C GLN A 559 -40.61 15.62 -31.69
N GLN A 560 -41.42 16.13 -32.61
CA GLN A 560 -42.52 15.38 -33.20
C GLN A 560 -42.01 14.66 -34.47
N PRO A 561 -42.55 13.49 -34.83
CA PRO A 561 -42.22 12.84 -36.08
C PRO A 561 -42.43 13.77 -37.29
N SER A 562 -41.62 13.62 -38.33
CA SER A 562 -41.90 14.28 -39.60
C SER A 562 -43.28 13.83 -40.11
N ALA A 563 -44.00 14.71 -40.83
CA ALA A 563 -45.36 14.41 -41.28
C ALA A 563 -45.47 13.10 -42.09
N TRP A 564 -44.42 12.73 -42.83
CA TRP A 564 -44.35 11.48 -43.60
C TRP A 564 -44.12 10.23 -42.73
N ALA A 565 -43.53 10.40 -41.54
CA ALA A 565 -43.16 9.32 -40.62
C ALA A 565 -44.16 9.13 -39.47
N ALA A 566 -45.04 10.12 -39.22
CA ALA A 566 -45.92 10.18 -38.05
C ALA A 566 -46.81 8.93 -37.88
N GLU A 567 -47.49 8.47 -38.93
CA GLU A 567 -48.34 7.27 -38.85
C GLU A 567 -47.53 6.00 -38.61
N LEU A 568 -46.34 5.89 -39.22
CA LEU A 568 -45.47 4.74 -39.09
C LEU A 568 -44.83 4.64 -37.69
N ILE A 569 -44.48 5.79 -37.10
CA ILE A 569 -43.96 5.88 -35.73
C ILE A 569 -45.08 5.57 -34.72
N ALA A 570 -46.31 6.04 -34.95
CA ALA A 570 -47.44 5.69 -34.10
C ALA A 570 -47.68 4.16 -34.09
N ASP A 571 -47.66 3.53 -35.26
CA ASP A 571 -47.78 2.06 -35.38
C ASP A 571 -46.59 1.31 -34.75
N ALA A 572 -45.36 1.82 -34.88
CA ALA A 572 -44.20 1.25 -34.19
C ALA A 572 -44.32 1.35 -32.66
N LYS A 573 -44.90 2.44 -32.15
CA LYS A 573 -45.17 2.63 -30.71
C LYS A 573 -46.23 1.66 -30.19
N ASP A 574 -47.32 1.46 -30.93
CA ASP A 574 -48.38 0.49 -30.57
C ASP A 574 -47.84 -0.95 -30.54
N LYS A 575 -46.84 -1.25 -31.38
CA LYS A 575 -46.09 -2.52 -31.39
C LYS A 575 -44.95 -2.59 -30.36
N LYS A 576 -44.79 -1.56 -29.52
CA LYS A 576 -43.72 -1.46 -28.50
C LYS A 576 -42.29 -1.52 -29.06
N LEU A 577 -42.10 -1.12 -30.31
CA LEU A 577 -40.79 -1.19 -30.98
C LEU A 577 -39.91 0.05 -30.72
N ILE A 578 -40.46 1.10 -30.11
CA ILE A 578 -39.73 2.33 -29.77
C ILE A 578 -39.25 2.23 -28.32
N THR A 579 -37.99 2.58 -28.09
CA THR A 579 -37.40 2.63 -26.74
C THR A 579 -37.24 4.07 -26.26
N ASP A 580 -37.11 4.24 -24.94
CA ASP A 580 -36.97 5.55 -24.30
C ASP A 580 -35.80 6.37 -24.88
N ARG A 581 -34.69 5.72 -25.27
CA ARG A 581 -33.52 6.41 -25.88
C ARG A 581 -33.73 6.93 -27.30
N THR A 582 -34.83 6.55 -27.95
CA THR A 582 -35.15 6.94 -29.33
C THR A 582 -36.43 7.76 -29.43
N GLU A 583 -37.28 7.70 -28.40
CA GLU A 583 -38.51 8.49 -28.36
C GLU A 583 -38.19 10.00 -28.34
N GLY A 584 -38.77 10.72 -29.30
CA GLY A 584 -38.67 12.18 -29.36
C GLY A 584 -37.38 12.74 -29.98
N LEU A 585 -36.52 11.90 -30.56
CA LEU A 585 -35.28 12.27 -31.27
C LEU A 585 -35.37 12.03 -32.79
N TYR A 586 -36.58 12.05 -33.33
CA TYR A 586 -36.93 11.52 -34.64
C TYR A 586 -36.06 12.00 -35.81
N GLN A 587 -35.71 13.30 -35.88
CA GLN A 587 -34.91 13.83 -37.00
C GLN A 587 -33.40 13.78 -36.75
N ASP A 588 -32.95 13.38 -35.56
CA ASP A 588 -31.54 13.29 -35.22
C ASP A 588 -30.89 12.07 -35.92
N GLN A 589 -29.58 12.14 -36.17
CA GLN A 589 -28.83 11.00 -36.68
C GLN A 589 -28.73 9.93 -35.59
N ILE A 590 -29.18 8.70 -35.88
CA ILE A 590 -29.17 7.62 -34.90
C ILE A 590 -27.74 7.14 -34.61
N THR A 591 -27.45 6.89 -33.33
CA THR A 591 -26.17 6.29 -32.93
C THR A 591 -26.19 4.77 -33.08
N ARG A 592 -25.00 4.17 -33.11
CA ARG A 592 -24.83 2.72 -33.15
C ARG A 592 -25.45 2.04 -31.93
N LEU A 593 -25.35 2.65 -30.74
CA LEU A 593 -26.00 2.16 -29.52
C LEU A 593 -27.53 2.16 -29.66
N GLN A 594 -28.11 3.30 -30.06
CA GLN A 594 -29.56 3.42 -30.23
C GLN A 594 -30.09 2.39 -31.24
N PHE A 595 -29.36 2.17 -32.34
CA PHE A 595 -29.77 1.16 -33.32
C PHE A 595 -29.63 -0.28 -32.79
N ALA A 596 -28.57 -0.57 -32.03
CA ALA A 596 -28.41 -1.88 -31.38
C ALA A 596 -29.53 -2.16 -30.38
N GLU A 597 -29.95 -1.15 -29.61
CA GLU A 597 -31.07 -1.22 -28.68
C GLU A 597 -32.39 -1.47 -29.41
N LEU A 598 -32.70 -0.74 -30.48
CA LEU A 598 -33.88 -1.01 -31.31
C LEU A 598 -33.89 -2.43 -31.88
N ALA A 599 -32.73 -2.93 -32.32
CA ALA A 599 -32.58 -4.28 -32.85
C ALA A 599 -32.82 -5.37 -31.78
N VAL A 600 -32.30 -5.18 -30.57
CA VAL A 600 -32.55 -6.06 -29.42
C VAL A 600 -34.03 -6.05 -29.05
N ASN A 601 -34.61 -4.85 -28.90
CA ASN A 601 -36.02 -4.69 -28.57
C ASN A 601 -36.94 -5.40 -29.58
N LEU A 602 -36.64 -5.26 -30.88
CA LEU A 602 -37.37 -5.98 -31.92
C LEU A 602 -37.22 -7.51 -31.84
N ILE A 603 -36.05 -8.04 -31.50
CA ILE A 603 -35.88 -9.48 -31.29
C ILE A 603 -36.72 -9.95 -30.10
N GLU A 604 -36.66 -9.25 -28.98
CA GLU A 604 -37.37 -9.63 -27.76
C GLU A 604 -38.90 -9.58 -27.98
N GLU A 605 -39.40 -8.57 -28.68
CA GLU A 605 -40.83 -8.47 -29.04
C GLU A 605 -41.27 -9.50 -30.10
N ALA A 606 -40.41 -9.85 -31.07
CA ALA A 606 -40.75 -10.82 -32.12
C ALA A 606 -40.71 -12.29 -31.62
N THR A 607 -39.91 -12.56 -30.59
CA THR A 607 -39.73 -13.92 -30.05
C THR A 607 -40.43 -14.13 -28.70
N GLY A 608 -40.81 -13.06 -28.01
CA GLY A 608 -41.35 -13.08 -26.65
C GLY A 608 -40.33 -13.54 -25.60
N LYS A 609 -39.03 -13.48 -25.90
CA LYS A 609 -37.94 -13.95 -25.02
C LYS A 609 -36.93 -12.84 -24.78
N GLU A 610 -36.55 -12.67 -23.51
CA GLU A 610 -35.50 -11.74 -23.13
C GLU A 610 -34.11 -12.31 -23.45
N ILE A 611 -33.23 -11.48 -24.01
CA ILE A 611 -31.83 -11.80 -24.29
C ILE A 611 -31.02 -11.55 -23.02
N THR A 612 -30.24 -12.55 -22.59
CA THR A 612 -29.28 -12.36 -21.50
C THR A 612 -28.04 -11.62 -22.02
N PRO A 613 -27.57 -10.55 -21.35
CA PRO A 613 -26.35 -9.83 -21.74
C PRO A 613 -25.12 -10.73 -21.83
N SER A 614 -24.26 -10.49 -22.82
CA SER A 614 -22.95 -11.16 -22.97
C SER A 614 -21.99 -10.78 -21.84
N THR A 615 -21.06 -11.68 -21.50
CA THR A 615 -19.93 -11.39 -20.58
C THR A 615 -18.75 -10.72 -21.27
N GLN A 616 -18.83 -10.47 -22.58
CA GLN A 616 -17.79 -9.73 -23.32
C GLN A 616 -17.75 -8.27 -22.87
N SER A 617 -16.56 -7.73 -22.66
CA SER A 617 -16.37 -6.32 -22.28
C SER A 617 -15.91 -5.48 -23.47
N PHE A 618 -16.47 -4.26 -23.61
CA PHE A 618 -15.90 -3.21 -24.45
C PHE A 618 -15.19 -2.17 -23.57
N THR A 619 -14.14 -1.55 -24.10
CA THR A 619 -13.37 -0.52 -23.39
C THR A 619 -14.07 0.83 -23.40
N ASP A 620 -15.05 1.03 -24.30
CA ASP A 620 -15.76 2.29 -24.51
C ASP A 620 -17.26 2.24 -24.15
N THR A 621 -17.78 1.08 -23.73
CA THR A 621 -19.15 0.96 -23.21
C THR A 621 -19.36 -0.32 -22.39
N SER A 622 -20.19 -0.24 -21.35
CA SER A 622 -20.71 -1.38 -20.59
C SER A 622 -22.23 -1.50 -20.69
N ASP A 623 -22.83 -0.83 -21.68
CA ASP A 623 -24.29 -0.71 -21.79
C ASP A 623 -24.97 -2.08 -21.98
N PRO A 624 -25.96 -2.44 -21.13
CA PRO A 624 -26.62 -3.73 -21.21
C PRO A 624 -27.22 -4.04 -22.59
N MET A 625 -27.70 -3.04 -23.33
CA MET A 625 -28.29 -3.25 -24.66
C MET A 625 -27.24 -3.61 -25.71
N VAL A 626 -26.02 -3.08 -25.57
CA VAL A 626 -24.87 -3.49 -26.41
C VAL A 626 -24.51 -4.94 -26.11
N LEU A 627 -24.44 -5.29 -24.83
CA LEU A 627 -24.11 -6.65 -24.41
C LEU A 627 -25.18 -7.67 -24.84
N LYS A 628 -26.47 -7.29 -24.82
CA LYS A 628 -27.56 -8.09 -25.40
C LYS A 628 -27.41 -8.21 -26.92
N ALA A 629 -27.12 -7.13 -27.63
CA ALA A 629 -26.92 -7.16 -29.09
C ALA A 629 -25.76 -8.07 -29.50
N VAL A 630 -24.69 -8.10 -28.71
CA VAL A 630 -23.57 -9.03 -28.88
C VAL A 630 -23.99 -10.47 -28.60
N ALA A 631 -24.70 -10.72 -27.50
CA ALA A 631 -25.21 -12.06 -27.18
C ALA A 631 -26.14 -12.61 -28.27
N ALA A 632 -26.95 -11.74 -28.88
CA ALA A 632 -27.82 -12.08 -30.00
C ALA A 632 -27.09 -12.18 -31.36
N GLY A 633 -25.78 -11.90 -31.41
CA GLY A 633 -25.00 -11.92 -32.66
C GLY A 633 -25.35 -10.81 -33.65
N VAL A 634 -26.11 -9.78 -33.22
CA VAL A 634 -26.48 -8.62 -34.02
C VAL A 634 -25.23 -7.80 -34.40
N THR A 635 -24.24 -7.78 -33.52
CA THR A 635 -22.97 -7.05 -33.72
C THR A 635 -21.85 -7.69 -32.91
N SER A 636 -20.60 -7.52 -33.36
CA SER A 636 -19.38 -7.92 -32.62
C SER A 636 -18.53 -6.71 -32.19
N GLY A 637 -19.08 -5.49 -32.29
CA GLY A 637 -18.31 -4.24 -32.16
C GLY A 637 -17.56 -3.88 -33.45
N LYS A 638 -16.62 -2.92 -33.35
CA LYS A 638 -15.76 -2.48 -34.46
C LYS A 638 -14.38 -3.16 -34.48
N GLY A 639 -14.07 -3.98 -33.48
CA GLY A 639 -12.75 -4.60 -33.27
C GLY A 639 -12.01 -3.96 -32.09
N GLU A 640 -10.86 -4.55 -31.69
CA GLU A 640 -9.95 -4.00 -30.65
C GLU A 640 -10.60 -3.70 -29.29
N GLY A 641 -11.72 -4.37 -28.96
CA GLY A 641 -12.46 -4.12 -27.73
C GLY A 641 -13.33 -2.85 -27.77
N ILE A 642 -13.57 -2.26 -28.95
CA ILE A 642 -14.35 -1.03 -29.13
C ILE A 642 -15.71 -1.34 -29.76
N PHE A 643 -16.78 -0.76 -29.22
CA PHE A 643 -18.13 -0.80 -29.80
C PHE A 643 -18.45 0.45 -30.63
N ALA A 644 -17.99 1.61 -30.17
CA ALA A 644 -18.29 2.97 -30.62
C ALA A 644 -19.78 3.36 -30.46
N PRO A 645 -20.29 3.49 -29.20
CA PRO A 645 -21.72 3.69 -28.93
C PRO A 645 -22.29 4.98 -29.50
N SER A 646 -21.47 6.03 -29.57
CA SER A 646 -21.87 7.39 -30.01
C SER A 646 -21.71 7.60 -31.51
N ASP A 647 -21.03 6.71 -32.22
CA ASP A 647 -20.84 6.83 -33.66
C ASP A 647 -22.19 6.76 -34.37
N LYS A 648 -22.36 7.59 -35.40
CA LYS A 648 -23.50 7.50 -36.28
C LYS A 648 -23.35 6.25 -37.14
N ILE A 649 -24.46 5.54 -37.35
CA ILE A 649 -24.46 4.28 -38.07
C ILE A 649 -24.82 4.49 -39.55
N THR A 650 -24.05 3.86 -40.42
CA THR A 650 -24.28 3.91 -41.86
C THR A 650 -25.37 2.93 -42.31
N ARG A 651 -25.99 3.21 -43.45
CA ARG A 651 -27.06 2.37 -44.03
C ARG A 651 -26.61 0.94 -44.31
N GLN A 652 -25.36 0.73 -44.71
CA GLN A 652 -24.82 -0.62 -44.93
C GLN A 652 -24.59 -1.38 -43.61
N GLU A 653 -24.20 -0.71 -42.53
CA GLU A 653 -24.09 -1.31 -41.20
C GLU A 653 -25.45 -1.71 -40.64
N ILE A 654 -26.46 -0.85 -40.82
CA ILE A 654 -27.86 -1.16 -40.51
C ILE A 654 -28.30 -2.44 -41.23
N CYS A 655 -28.00 -2.58 -42.53
CA CYS A 655 -28.39 -3.78 -43.28
C CYS A 655 -27.75 -5.05 -42.71
N VAL A 656 -26.47 -4.99 -42.30
CA VAL A 656 -25.79 -6.12 -41.68
C VAL A 656 -26.43 -6.48 -40.34
N MET A 657 -26.69 -5.50 -39.48
CA MET A 657 -27.32 -5.73 -38.18
C MET A 657 -28.73 -6.31 -38.33
N LEU A 658 -29.56 -5.77 -39.23
CA LEU A 658 -30.91 -6.29 -39.48
C LEU A 658 -30.90 -7.69 -40.12
N ASN A 659 -29.95 -8.01 -41.01
CA ASN A 659 -29.80 -9.37 -41.51
C ASN A 659 -29.46 -10.35 -40.36
N LYS A 660 -28.71 -9.92 -39.35
CA LYS A 660 -28.45 -10.72 -38.14
C LYS A 660 -29.66 -10.88 -37.25
N VAL A 661 -30.48 -9.85 -37.12
CA VAL A 661 -31.77 -9.94 -36.43
C VAL A 661 -32.67 -10.98 -37.10
N ILE A 662 -32.79 -10.95 -38.43
CA ILE A 662 -33.56 -11.95 -39.19
C ILE A 662 -33.05 -13.36 -38.91
N GLU A 663 -31.73 -13.58 -39.02
CA GLU A 663 -31.11 -14.89 -38.75
C GLU A 663 -31.45 -15.39 -37.34
N TYR A 664 -31.43 -14.50 -36.34
CA TYR A 664 -31.79 -14.85 -34.97
C TYR A 664 -33.27 -15.22 -34.82
N VAL A 665 -34.19 -14.40 -35.34
CA VAL A 665 -35.63 -14.63 -35.19
C VAL A 665 -36.07 -15.86 -35.97
N ASP A 666 -35.57 -16.06 -37.19
CA ASP A 666 -35.85 -17.25 -37.99
C ASP A 666 -35.40 -18.53 -37.27
N GLN A 667 -34.22 -18.50 -36.63
CA GLN A 667 -33.76 -19.61 -35.81
C GLN A 667 -34.63 -19.84 -34.56
N ALA A 668 -35.07 -18.77 -33.89
CA ALA A 668 -35.86 -18.85 -32.68
C ALA A 668 -37.29 -19.36 -32.93
N ASN A 669 -37.87 -19.03 -34.08
CA ASN A 669 -39.25 -19.34 -34.46
C ASN A 669 -39.37 -20.51 -35.46
N ASP A 670 -38.25 -21.10 -35.91
CA ASP A 670 -38.20 -22.12 -36.98
C ASP A 670 -38.90 -21.62 -38.26
N SER A 671 -38.57 -20.39 -38.67
CA SER A 671 -39.17 -19.70 -39.81
C SER A 671 -38.17 -19.37 -40.92
N THR A 672 -38.68 -18.84 -42.03
CA THR A 672 -37.85 -18.31 -43.12
C THR A 672 -38.45 -17.00 -43.61
N THR A 673 -37.90 -15.89 -43.13
CA THR A 673 -38.44 -14.54 -43.35
C THR A 673 -38.08 -14.01 -44.74
N LEU A 674 -36.86 -14.24 -45.21
CA LEU A 674 -36.39 -13.77 -46.51
C LEU A 674 -36.61 -14.83 -47.60
N THR A 675 -37.39 -14.49 -48.63
CA THR A 675 -37.65 -15.37 -49.77
C THR A 675 -36.63 -15.21 -50.89
N ASP A 676 -36.08 -14.01 -51.08
CA ASP A 676 -34.98 -13.79 -52.02
C ASP A 676 -33.65 -13.85 -51.26
N THR A 677 -32.89 -14.92 -51.48
CA THR A 677 -31.60 -15.16 -50.84
C THR A 677 -30.41 -14.73 -51.68
N SER A 678 -30.63 -13.99 -52.78
CA SER A 678 -29.56 -13.48 -53.63
C SER A 678 -28.63 -12.57 -52.83
N THR A 679 -27.33 -12.78 -52.97
CA THR A 679 -26.28 -11.95 -52.39
C THR A 679 -25.79 -10.85 -53.35
N GLN A 680 -26.47 -10.70 -54.49
CA GLN A 680 -26.17 -9.68 -55.49
C GLN A 680 -27.23 -8.58 -55.42
N VAL A 681 -26.77 -7.33 -55.30
CA VAL A 681 -27.62 -6.14 -55.40
C VAL A 681 -27.97 -5.92 -56.87
N ASP A 682 -29.23 -5.65 -57.17
CA ASP A 682 -29.67 -5.35 -58.53
C ASP A 682 -29.12 -4.00 -58.99
N ALA A 683 -28.02 -4.05 -59.75
CA ALA A 683 -27.33 -2.88 -60.30
C ALA A 683 -28.16 -2.11 -61.34
N SER A 684 -29.32 -2.63 -61.79
CA SER A 684 -30.25 -1.86 -62.61
C SER A 684 -31.13 -0.91 -61.79
N ARG A 685 -31.23 -1.13 -60.47
CA ARG A 685 -32.06 -0.36 -59.54
C ARG A 685 -31.29 0.69 -58.75
N PHE A 686 -29.98 0.52 -58.59
CA PHE A 686 -29.14 1.40 -57.77
C PHE A 686 -27.83 1.73 -58.49
N ASN A 687 -27.51 3.01 -58.60
CA ASN A 687 -26.33 3.49 -59.33
C ASN A 687 -25.02 3.46 -58.51
N ASP A 688 -25.10 3.22 -57.20
CA ASP A 688 -24.00 3.32 -56.23
C ASP A 688 -23.63 1.97 -55.59
N VAL A 689 -23.93 0.86 -56.28
CA VAL A 689 -23.63 -0.52 -55.81
C VAL A 689 -22.13 -0.73 -55.58
N ASP A 690 -21.29 -0.03 -56.33
CA ASP A 690 -19.82 -0.05 -56.21
C ASP A 690 -19.31 0.60 -54.91
N GLN A 691 -20.10 1.45 -54.24
CA GLN A 691 -19.75 2.06 -52.96
C GLN A 691 -20.03 1.16 -51.76
N ILE A 692 -20.75 0.04 -51.96
CA ILE A 692 -21.04 -0.91 -50.89
C ILE A 692 -19.77 -1.67 -50.54
N ALA A 693 -19.36 -1.64 -49.28
CA ALA A 693 -18.20 -2.39 -48.83
C ALA A 693 -18.41 -3.90 -49.01
N ASP A 694 -17.37 -4.64 -49.38
CA ASP A 694 -17.47 -6.08 -49.70
C ASP A 694 -18.12 -6.90 -48.58
N TRP A 695 -17.83 -6.56 -47.33
CA TRP A 695 -18.40 -7.21 -46.15
C TRP A 695 -19.91 -6.97 -45.98
N ALA A 696 -20.44 -5.86 -46.51
CA ALA A 696 -21.85 -5.49 -46.40
C ALA A 696 -22.70 -5.97 -47.58
N LYS A 697 -22.08 -6.24 -48.74
CA LYS A 697 -22.79 -6.60 -49.99
C LYS A 697 -23.86 -7.68 -49.83
N PRO A 698 -23.60 -8.82 -49.15
CA PRO A 698 -24.61 -9.86 -49.00
C PRO A 698 -25.84 -9.40 -48.23
N ALA A 699 -25.66 -8.61 -47.15
CA ALA A 699 -26.75 -8.13 -46.33
C ALA A 699 -27.55 -7.03 -47.05
N VAL A 700 -26.85 -6.10 -47.71
CA VAL A 700 -27.51 -5.04 -48.51
C VAL A 700 -28.34 -5.66 -49.64
N ALA A 701 -27.82 -6.68 -50.34
CA ALA A 701 -28.56 -7.40 -51.36
C ALA A 701 -29.85 -8.03 -50.80
N LYS A 702 -29.73 -8.81 -49.73
CA LYS A 702 -30.88 -9.45 -49.08
C LYS A 702 -31.96 -8.45 -48.68
N LEU A 703 -31.60 -7.34 -48.03
CA LEU A 703 -32.59 -6.37 -47.56
C LEU A 703 -33.23 -5.57 -48.71
N THR A 704 -32.47 -5.21 -49.75
CA THR A 704 -33.00 -4.45 -50.90
C THR A 704 -33.85 -5.33 -51.84
N ASN A 705 -33.49 -6.60 -52.02
CA ASN A 705 -34.22 -7.56 -52.85
C ASN A 705 -35.55 -7.99 -52.21
N ASN A 706 -35.62 -8.04 -50.87
CA ASN A 706 -36.86 -8.33 -50.14
C ASN A 706 -37.67 -7.06 -49.77
N GLY A 707 -37.27 -5.89 -50.30
CA GLY A 707 -38.00 -4.63 -50.13
C GLY A 707 -37.98 -4.06 -48.70
N LEU A 708 -37.07 -4.53 -47.85
CA LEU A 708 -36.89 -4.04 -46.47
C LEU A 708 -36.07 -2.75 -46.40
N MET A 709 -35.14 -2.55 -47.35
CA MET A 709 -34.38 -1.32 -47.49
C MET A 709 -34.69 -0.70 -48.86
N SER A 710 -35.31 0.47 -48.87
CA SER A 710 -35.53 1.25 -50.09
C SER A 710 -34.34 2.17 -50.39
N GLY A 711 -34.14 2.51 -51.67
CA GLY A 711 -33.13 3.49 -52.07
C GLY A 711 -33.43 4.91 -51.57
N LYS A 712 -32.41 5.76 -51.55
CA LYS A 712 -32.50 7.20 -51.30
C LYS A 712 -32.08 7.91 -52.59
N GLY A 713 -33.06 8.43 -53.33
CA GLY A 713 -32.82 8.91 -54.70
C GLY A 713 -32.62 7.74 -55.67
N ASP A 714 -31.54 7.78 -56.45
CA ASP A 714 -31.16 6.77 -57.46
C ASP A 714 -30.16 5.71 -56.96
N GLY A 715 -29.89 5.67 -55.64
CA GLY A 715 -28.93 4.75 -55.02
C GLY A 715 -29.38 4.20 -53.66
N VAL A 716 -28.60 3.27 -53.10
CA VAL A 716 -28.77 2.73 -51.74
C VAL A 716 -28.26 3.73 -50.68
N ALA A 717 -27.29 4.57 -51.04
CA ALA A 717 -26.51 5.45 -50.18
C ALA A 717 -25.81 4.70 -49.02
N PRO A 718 -24.93 3.71 -49.31
CA PRO A 718 -24.45 2.75 -48.31
C PRO A 718 -23.65 3.37 -47.15
N VAL A 719 -22.90 4.44 -47.42
CA VAL A 719 -22.08 5.15 -46.43
C VAL A 719 -22.79 6.33 -45.75
N ALA A 720 -24.03 6.63 -46.15
CA ALA A 720 -24.80 7.70 -45.53
C ALA A 720 -25.33 7.26 -44.17
N ASN A 721 -25.36 8.20 -43.22
CA ASN A 721 -25.99 8.01 -41.92
C ASN A 721 -27.52 8.09 -42.02
N THR A 722 -28.20 7.52 -41.01
CA THR A 722 -29.66 7.39 -40.96
C THR A 722 -30.23 8.17 -39.76
N THR A 723 -31.40 8.76 -39.93
CA THR A 723 -32.12 9.41 -38.82
C THR A 723 -32.81 8.38 -37.90
N VAL A 724 -33.18 8.79 -36.69
CA VAL A 724 -33.93 7.93 -35.76
C VAL A 724 -35.28 7.51 -36.36
N GLU A 725 -36.02 8.42 -37.01
CA GLU A 725 -37.31 8.10 -37.63
C GLU A 725 -37.19 7.12 -38.80
N GLU A 726 -36.16 7.27 -39.64
CA GLU A 726 -35.86 6.30 -40.71
C GLU A 726 -35.50 4.92 -40.11
N ALA A 727 -34.73 4.87 -39.02
CA ALA A 727 -34.35 3.61 -38.37
C ALA A 727 -35.53 2.89 -37.69
N ILE A 728 -36.40 3.61 -36.98
CA ILE A 728 -37.62 3.06 -36.37
C ILE A 728 -38.52 2.46 -37.45
N ILE A 729 -38.65 3.13 -38.60
CA ILE A 729 -39.46 2.63 -39.72
C ILE A 729 -38.90 1.33 -40.29
N LEU A 730 -37.57 1.19 -40.39
CA LEU A 730 -36.93 -0.06 -40.82
C LEU A 730 -37.18 -1.20 -39.82
N ILE A 731 -37.07 -0.91 -38.52
CA ILE A 731 -37.36 -1.83 -37.43
C ILE A 731 -38.82 -2.29 -37.52
N ARG A 732 -39.77 -1.36 -37.61
CA ARG A 732 -41.20 -1.66 -37.78
C ARG A 732 -41.49 -2.46 -39.06
N ALA A 733 -40.88 -2.11 -40.19
CA ALA A 733 -41.08 -2.83 -41.45
C ALA A 733 -40.53 -4.26 -41.39
N LEU A 734 -39.44 -4.48 -40.66
CA LEU A 734 -38.91 -5.82 -40.42
C LEU A 734 -39.81 -6.63 -39.48
N TYR A 735 -40.29 -6.02 -38.38
CA TYR A 735 -41.16 -6.71 -37.44
C TYR A 735 -42.41 -7.28 -38.11
N ASP A 736 -43.01 -6.54 -39.05
CA ASP A 736 -44.18 -6.99 -39.84
C ASP A 736 -43.90 -8.21 -40.76
N LYS A 737 -42.64 -8.64 -40.90
CA LYS A 737 -42.29 -9.86 -41.66
C LYS A 737 -42.27 -11.12 -40.81
N PHE A 738 -42.18 -10.99 -39.49
CA PHE A 738 -42.29 -12.10 -38.54
C PHE A 738 -43.76 -12.35 -38.21
#